data_AF-A0A7Y8MBE0-F1
#
_entry.id   AF-A0A7Y8MBE0-F1
#
_cell.length_a   1.000
_cell.length_b   1.000
_cell.length_c   1.000
_cell.angle_alpha   90.00
_cell.angle_beta   90.00
_cell.angle_gamma   90.00
#
_symmetry.space_group_name_H-M   'P 1'
#
loop_
_entity.id
_entity.type
_entity.pdbx_description
1 polymer ?
#
loop_
_entity_poly.entity_id
_entity_poly.type
_entity_poly.pdbx_seq_one_letter_code
_entity_poly.pdbx_strand_id
1 'polypeptide(L)'
;MPERSAQGTDILTFVVTGFNPGDVVLSNVVPTGAVQMNADGRTLEAGPVEVDVRNDTEITFDATVTDDNGSRTVKGRITILGVNTAPSVVSSATLQFDVPPPSGASAGPVSEKAGLSLVTGAFDAEGDPISVRKVNGSVIDWSGGPHEVQLSSGKVVITEAGQVTYDDEGDVLGHPLDGQSGANGSFTFTLWDGLAESAQGTRSIQLNGVASQTSIPGLVFDIDPENDVVLSGSDVTTVTDQVAGIVLTALGTPTIIQTPASVDAIQILSGEGLKSAVTTGLPVGAAPRTSIIAVRPYATNPDAQYGGLAWGDPSAFAAWLHMGCFTNSAPEVSLGVYAARVGAISCVGQWVISIATYDGANTITLWIGSTKVGTLTLAQALATGTGQLLIGLFFGDETTRMDVARAQVYDRVLTDAEIRAKVIELNAIVANDTSITDPAAPTGSLISPTGFTFSGTASQSYGYTLWAVTTSATPLTKAEIRAGTGALAFGQIARSNTTSYSQAVTGATVGQTYYVHTFEAGLLGDESGVVVSSGITTDTADVTAPVLSSPTGTQTGTSTADGTVSTDEANGTLFWVIAPAAESAPTADQIIAGQLAAGTDAGLGRKGSKTVTATGTQSVSGTLMKANTAYKFHYCHRDASSNKSNVASSASFTTASGALPLYDQILALRDDPTTRGRQSTNTLKVPGTDTLPTGVVLNGTVLNFTSGYSAGTDFADWDLRGLLVIVQSGAHVGAITECLFGGAAAQDYSFVVTVEVGARVDEISWCSFVGDFILGGGTAWIKQNFAGSGANIQVGDLRHVTRCVFTGQATDAIKAGGCENTGTPQLIDYNYFGPMAFLNSVLLGTWSATTTYAQGETVLFRKTNSQTKAFESKINGNVGNNPQTSGQWTERDPHGDCVT
;
A
#
# COMPACT_ATOMS: atom_id res chain seq x y z
N MET A 1 -9.21 -58.34 2.25
CA MET A 1 -10.36 -57.58 1.73
C MET A 1 -9.92 -56.90 0.44
N PRO A 2 -10.72 -56.91 -0.65
CA PRO A 2 -10.39 -56.11 -1.83
C PRO A 2 -10.27 -54.63 -1.46
N GLU A 3 -9.30 -53.92 -2.03
CA GLU A 3 -9.26 -52.47 -1.88
C GLU A 3 -10.57 -51.82 -2.38
N ARG A 4 -10.90 -50.65 -1.83
CA ARG A 4 -12.09 -49.87 -2.21
C ARG A 4 -13.42 -50.63 -2.12
N SER A 5 -13.51 -51.68 -1.30
CA SER A 5 -14.79 -52.39 -1.11
C SER A 5 -15.88 -51.41 -0.66
N ALA A 6 -17.04 -51.46 -1.31
CA ALA A 6 -18.17 -50.60 -0.98
C ALA A 6 -18.58 -50.76 0.49
N GLN A 7 -18.89 -49.64 1.16
CA GLN A 7 -19.37 -49.64 2.54
C GLN A 7 -20.54 -50.63 2.72
N GLY A 8 -20.52 -51.40 3.80
CA GLY A 8 -21.52 -52.43 4.07
C GLY A 8 -21.26 -53.78 3.39
N THR A 9 -20.13 -53.93 2.67
CA THR A 9 -19.70 -55.23 2.18
C THR A 9 -19.22 -56.09 3.35
N ASP A 10 -19.87 -57.22 3.58
CA ASP A 10 -19.48 -58.17 4.63
C ASP A 10 -18.06 -58.71 4.39
N ILE A 11 -17.22 -58.66 5.42
CA ILE A 11 -15.82 -59.11 5.39
C ILE A 11 -15.66 -60.43 6.13
N LEU A 12 -16.14 -60.50 7.37
CA LEU A 12 -16.08 -61.70 8.22
C LEU A 12 -17.15 -61.65 9.31
N THR A 13 -17.55 -62.80 9.85
CA THR A 13 -18.50 -62.90 10.97
C THR A 13 -17.83 -63.49 12.19
N PHE A 14 -17.99 -62.84 13.34
CA PHE A 14 -17.50 -63.34 14.62
C PHE A 14 -18.42 -64.45 15.17
N VAL A 15 -17.81 -65.56 15.59
CA VAL A 15 -18.51 -66.63 16.31
C VAL A 15 -18.24 -66.47 17.80
N VAL A 16 -19.26 -66.09 18.58
CA VAL A 16 -19.17 -65.92 20.03
C VAL A 16 -19.90 -67.07 20.75
N THR A 17 -19.26 -67.71 21.72
CA THR A 17 -19.83 -68.81 22.51
C THR A 17 -19.83 -68.46 24.01
N GLY A 18 -20.97 -68.66 24.70
CA GLY A 18 -21.17 -68.32 26.13
C GLY A 18 -22.64 -68.16 26.52
N PHE A 19 -22.95 -67.98 27.82
CA PHE A 19 -24.28 -67.59 28.29
C PHE A 19 -24.43 -66.07 28.15
N ASN A 20 -25.42 -65.60 27.39
CA ASN A 20 -25.73 -64.17 27.13
C ASN A 20 -24.57 -63.35 26.50
N PRO A 21 -24.00 -63.75 25.35
CA PRO A 21 -22.97 -62.95 24.70
C PRO A 21 -23.58 -61.64 24.16
N GLY A 22 -23.08 -60.49 24.63
CA GLY A 22 -23.38 -59.19 24.05
C GLY A 22 -22.85 -59.03 22.62
N ASP A 23 -23.11 -57.87 22.01
CA ASP A 23 -22.61 -57.55 20.68
C ASP A 23 -21.09 -57.36 20.68
N VAL A 24 -20.45 -57.64 19.54
CA VAL A 24 -19.04 -57.35 19.36
C VAL A 24 -18.89 -55.85 19.06
N VAL A 25 -18.06 -55.17 19.84
CA VAL A 25 -17.75 -53.75 19.67
C VAL A 25 -16.32 -53.60 19.17
N LEU A 26 -16.14 -52.78 18.14
CA LEU A 26 -14.81 -52.47 17.60
C LEU A 26 -14.22 -51.23 18.26
N SER A 27 -12.92 -51.27 18.47
CA SER A 27 -12.12 -50.14 18.93
C SER A 27 -10.73 -50.17 18.27
N ASN A 28 -9.98 -49.08 18.37
CA ASN A 28 -8.62 -48.97 17.83
C ASN A 28 -8.50 -49.36 16.35
N VAL A 29 -9.53 -49.04 15.54
CA VAL A 29 -9.51 -49.32 14.11
C VAL A 29 -8.52 -48.37 13.42
N VAL A 30 -7.53 -48.94 12.73
CA VAL A 30 -6.52 -48.22 11.97
C VAL A 30 -6.46 -48.82 10.56
N PRO A 31 -6.75 -48.02 9.50
CA PRO A 31 -7.20 -46.62 9.53
C PRO A 31 -8.58 -46.44 10.18
N THR A 32 -8.81 -45.30 10.83
CA THR A 32 -10.11 -45.04 11.50
C THR A 32 -11.23 -44.98 10.47
N GLY A 33 -12.30 -45.76 10.70
CA GLY A 33 -13.45 -45.84 9.81
C GLY A 33 -13.30 -46.80 8.63
N ALA A 34 -12.18 -47.53 8.54
CA ALA A 34 -11.94 -48.50 7.47
C ALA A 34 -12.85 -49.74 7.53
N VAL A 35 -13.25 -50.15 8.73
CA VAL A 35 -14.21 -51.24 8.97
C VAL A 35 -15.18 -50.85 10.07
N GLN A 36 -16.37 -51.42 10.05
CA GLN A 36 -17.40 -51.22 11.07
C GLN A 36 -18.18 -52.51 11.33
N MET A 37 -18.92 -52.56 12.44
CA MET A 37 -19.84 -53.68 12.70
C MET A 37 -21.16 -53.41 12.02
N ASN A 38 -21.70 -54.45 11.39
CA ASN A 38 -23.06 -54.47 10.88
C ASN A 38 -24.05 -54.38 12.07
N ALA A 39 -25.29 -53.98 11.77
CA ALA A 39 -26.38 -53.85 12.74
C ALA A 39 -26.75 -55.16 13.46
N ASP A 40 -26.29 -56.30 12.94
CA ASP A 40 -26.47 -57.62 13.57
C ASP A 40 -25.54 -57.85 14.80
N GLY A 41 -24.61 -56.91 15.06
CA GLY A 41 -23.67 -56.94 16.18
C GLY A 41 -22.60 -58.04 16.08
N ARG A 42 -22.49 -58.74 14.95
CA ARG A 42 -21.61 -59.92 14.78
C ARG A 42 -20.84 -59.96 13.47
N THR A 43 -21.31 -59.29 12.43
CA THR A 43 -20.64 -59.27 11.13
C THR A 43 -19.83 -57.99 10.98
N LEU A 44 -18.56 -58.14 10.63
CA LEU A 44 -17.66 -57.05 10.29
C LEU A 44 -17.82 -56.73 8.82
N GLU A 45 -18.02 -55.46 8.51
CA GLU A 45 -18.22 -54.96 7.15
C GLU A 45 -17.24 -53.82 6.82
N ALA A 46 -17.11 -53.53 5.54
CA ALA A 46 -16.38 -52.36 5.04
C ALA A 46 -16.99 -51.08 5.61
N GLY A 47 -16.13 -50.22 6.16
CA GLY A 47 -16.54 -48.94 6.75
C GLY A 47 -16.72 -47.82 5.73
N PRO A 48 -17.09 -46.61 6.18
CA PRO A 48 -17.29 -45.45 5.32
C PRO A 48 -15.98 -44.87 4.76
N VAL A 49 -14.83 -45.22 5.34
CA VAL A 49 -13.52 -44.79 4.85
C VAL A 49 -12.99 -45.84 3.91
N GLU A 50 -12.84 -45.44 2.66
CA GLU A 50 -12.25 -46.25 1.60
C GLU A 50 -10.78 -46.53 1.91
N VAL A 51 -10.35 -47.77 1.69
CA VAL A 51 -8.97 -48.22 1.90
C VAL A 51 -8.33 -48.64 0.58
N ASP A 52 -7.07 -48.24 0.38
CA ASP A 52 -6.30 -48.39 -0.86
C ASP A 52 -4.96 -49.03 -0.54
N VAL A 53 -4.52 -50.06 -1.29
CA VAL A 53 -3.28 -50.79 -0.99
C VAL A 53 -2.03 -49.91 -1.03
N ARG A 54 -2.07 -48.75 -1.72
CA ARG A 54 -0.98 -47.77 -1.80
C ARG A 54 -0.76 -47.02 -0.50
N ASN A 55 -1.83 -46.77 0.26
CA ASN A 55 -1.79 -46.00 1.50
C ASN A 55 -1.91 -46.90 2.73
N ASP A 56 -2.65 -48.01 2.60
CA ASP A 56 -3.02 -48.92 3.68
C ASP A 56 -2.82 -50.36 3.22
N THR A 57 -1.74 -51.00 3.67
CA THR A 57 -1.49 -52.41 3.33
C THR A 57 -2.26 -53.37 4.23
N GLU A 58 -2.62 -52.92 5.43
CA GLU A 58 -3.36 -53.70 6.41
C GLU A 58 -4.30 -52.80 7.25
N ILE A 59 -5.44 -53.34 7.64
CA ILE A 59 -6.34 -52.77 8.65
C ILE A 59 -6.13 -53.54 9.95
N THR A 60 -5.98 -52.82 11.06
CA THR A 60 -5.91 -53.41 12.41
C THR A 60 -7.04 -52.91 13.28
N PHE A 61 -7.53 -53.73 14.20
CA PHE A 61 -8.60 -53.36 15.14
C PHE A 61 -8.58 -54.25 16.39
N ASP A 62 -9.22 -53.78 17.46
CA ASP A 62 -9.54 -54.55 18.64
C ASP A 62 -11.05 -54.84 18.67
N ALA A 63 -11.44 -56.12 18.72
CA ALA A 63 -12.82 -56.56 18.84
C ALA A 63 -13.11 -57.05 20.27
N THR A 64 -14.05 -56.40 20.95
CA THR A 64 -14.39 -56.68 22.34
C THR A 64 -15.82 -57.21 22.45
N VAL A 65 -16.00 -58.27 23.22
CA VAL A 65 -17.32 -58.76 23.64
C VAL A 65 -17.42 -58.74 25.16
N THR A 66 -18.59 -58.36 25.67
CA THR A 66 -18.88 -58.34 27.11
C THR A 66 -20.06 -59.26 27.40
N ASP A 67 -19.91 -60.08 28.43
CA ASP A 67 -20.98 -60.90 29.00
C ASP A 67 -21.15 -60.60 30.49
N ASP A 68 -22.04 -61.35 31.14
CA ASP A 68 -22.31 -61.25 32.58
C ASP A 68 -21.07 -61.55 33.47
N ASN A 69 -20.00 -62.11 32.89
CA ASN A 69 -18.73 -62.43 33.55
C ASN A 69 -17.57 -61.50 33.17
N GLY A 70 -17.80 -60.48 32.33
CA GLY A 70 -16.84 -59.43 31.99
C GLY A 70 -16.49 -59.35 30.49
N SER A 71 -15.47 -58.52 30.16
CA SER A 71 -15.09 -58.24 28.78
C SER A 71 -13.89 -59.06 28.30
N ARG A 72 -13.93 -59.51 27.05
CA ARG A 72 -12.82 -60.18 26.35
C ARG A 72 -12.52 -59.45 25.04
N THR A 73 -11.25 -59.23 24.74
CA THR A 73 -10.80 -58.52 23.53
C THR A 73 -9.86 -59.39 22.69
N VAL A 74 -10.07 -59.40 21.38
CA VAL A 74 -9.20 -60.04 20.38
C VAL A 74 -8.69 -58.99 19.40
N LYS A 75 -7.42 -59.06 19.02
CA LYS A 75 -6.83 -58.19 18.00
C LYS A 75 -7.01 -58.80 16.62
N GLY A 76 -7.56 -58.02 15.70
CA GLY A 76 -7.76 -58.39 14.31
C GLY A 76 -6.80 -57.68 13.37
N ARG A 77 -6.50 -58.35 12.26
CA ARG A 77 -5.74 -57.80 11.12
C ARG A 77 -6.38 -58.27 9.82
N ILE A 78 -6.57 -57.36 8.88
CA ILE A 78 -7.07 -57.63 7.53
C ILE A 78 -6.04 -57.10 6.54
N THR A 79 -5.54 -57.97 5.66
CA THR A 79 -4.70 -57.55 4.53
C THR A 79 -5.59 -57.02 3.40
N ILE A 80 -5.19 -55.90 2.83
CA ILE A 80 -5.85 -55.31 1.66
C ILE A 80 -5.22 -55.91 0.40
N LEU A 81 -6.07 -56.39 -0.52
CA LEU A 81 -5.65 -56.98 -1.78
C LEU A 81 -5.92 -55.97 -2.90
N GLY A 82 -4.88 -55.64 -3.66
CA GLY A 82 -5.03 -54.82 -4.86
C GLY A 82 -5.82 -55.56 -5.95
N VAL A 83 -6.77 -54.88 -6.58
CA VAL A 83 -7.51 -55.40 -7.74
C VAL A 83 -7.19 -54.49 -8.91
N ASN A 84 -6.13 -54.80 -9.65
CA ASN A 84 -5.70 -53.95 -10.77
C ASN A 84 -6.51 -54.27 -12.02
N THR A 85 -7.45 -53.40 -12.41
CA THR A 85 -8.11 -53.46 -13.70
C THR A 85 -7.36 -52.61 -14.71
N ALA A 86 -7.44 -52.95 -16.00
CA ALA A 86 -6.78 -52.15 -17.02
C ALA A 86 -7.54 -50.83 -17.24
N PRO A 87 -6.85 -49.72 -17.54
CA PRO A 87 -7.51 -48.44 -17.79
C PRO A 87 -8.42 -48.55 -19.01
N SER A 88 -9.57 -47.87 -18.96
CA SER A 88 -10.46 -47.76 -20.09
C SER A 88 -9.92 -46.76 -21.11
N VAL A 89 -9.99 -47.12 -22.40
CA VAL A 89 -9.61 -46.24 -23.51
C VAL A 89 -10.84 -45.92 -24.35
N VAL A 90 -10.93 -44.68 -24.83
CA VAL A 90 -11.90 -44.32 -25.87
C VAL A 90 -11.47 -45.01 -27.17
N SER A 91 -12.27 -46.00 -27.62
CA SER A 91 -11.90 -46.92 -28.70
C SER A 91 -11.70 -46.24 -30.06
N SER A 92 -12.45 -45.18 -30.36
CA SER A 92 -12.29 -44.38 -31.57
C SER A 92 -12.71 -42.93 -31.34
N ALA A 93 -11.89 -41.98 -31.77
CA ALA A 93 -12.21 -40.55 -31.81
C ALA A 93 -11.42 -39.86 -32.93
N THR A 94 -11.89 -38.70 -33.37
CA THR A 94 -11.17 -37.85 -34.34
C THR A 94 -10.52 -36.69 -33.59
N LEU A 95 -9.23 -36.48 -33.82
CA LEU A 95 -8.50 -35.30 -33.38
C LEU A 95 -8.50 -34.29 -34.53
N GLN A 96 -8.91 -33.06 -34.25
CA GLN A 96 -9.08 -32.00 -35.24
C GLN A 96 -8.05 -30.90 -35.00
N PHE A 97 -7.27 -30.57 -36.04
CA PHE A 97 -6.27 -29.51 -36.00
C PHE A 97 -6.58 -28.48 -37.08
N ASP A 98 -6.51 -27.20 -36.72
CA ASP A 98 -6.70 -26.10 -37.67
C ASP A 98 -5.35 -25.76 -38.32
N VAL A 99 -5.32 -25.68 -39.65
CA VAL A 99 -4.09 -25.53 -40.46
C VAL A 99 -4.27 -24.46 -41.55
N PRO A 100 -3.19 -23.85 -42.03
CA PRO A 100 -3.29 -22.79 -43.03
C PRO A 100 -3.55 -23.38 -44.43
N PRO A 101 -4.36 -22.72 -45.30
CA PRO A 101 -4.69 -23.25 -46.62
C PRO A 101 -3.53 -23.09 -47.63
N PRO A 102 -3.51 -23.87 -48.75
CA PRO A 102 -2.40 -23.92 -49.73
C PRO A 102 -2.08 -22.65 -50.56
N SER A 103 -2.51 -21.44 -50.18
CA SER A 103 -2.27 -20.20 -50.95
C SER A 103 -1.04 -19.44 -50.43
N GLY A 104 -0.04 -19.24 -51.29
CA GLY A 104 1.34 -18.81 -50.97
C GLY A 104 1.56 -17.41 -50.36
N ALA A 105 0.91 -17.08 -49.25
CA ALA A 105 1.44 -16.15 -48.27
C ALA A 105 2.36 -16.93 -47.31
N SER A 106 3.50 -16.36 -46.93
CA SER A 106 4.42 -17.00 -45.99
C SER A 106 3.67 -17.41 -44.72
N ALA A 107 3.73 -18.70 -44.40
CA ALA A 107 3.20 -19.26 -43.17
C ALA A 107 3.90 -18.59 -41.98
N GLY A 108 3.22 -17.64 -41.33
CA GLY A 108 3.35 -17.47 -39.89
C GLY A 108 2.59 -18.63 -39.22
N PRO A 109 3.01 -19.09 -38.03
CA PRO A 109 2.40 -20.25 -37.42
C PRO A 109 0.95 -19.89 -37.06
N VAL A 110 0.01 -20.49 -37.77
CA VAL A 110 -1.31 -20.70 -37.17
C VAL A 110 -1.13 -21.72 -36.04
N SER A 111 -2.09 -21.76 -35.12
CA SER A 111 -2.14 -22.61 -33.94
C SER A 111 -2.07 -24.13 -34.25
N GLU A 112 -0.93 -24.62 -34.74
CA GLU A 112 -0.67 -26.02 -35.08
C GLU A 112 -0.47 -26.89 -33.82
N LYS A 113 -0.29 -26.24 -32.66
CA LYS A 113 0.01 -26.87 -31.36
C LYS A 113 -1.16 -26.85 -30.37
N ALA A 114 -2.41 -26.96 -30.83
CA ALA A 114 -3.51 -27.23 -29.90
C ALA A 114 -3.34 -28.64 -29.29
N GLY A 115 -2.93 -28.72 -28.02
CA GLY A 115 -2.72 -29.98 -27.31
C GLY A 115 -4.03 -30.75 -27.14
N LEU A 116 -4.26 -31.77 -27.96
CA LEU A 116 -5.38 -32.69 -27.82
C LEU A 116 -4.94 -33.92 -27.04
N SER A 117 -5.75 -34.36 -26.08
CA SER A 117 -5.37 -35.40 -25.12
C SER A 117 -5.93 -36.78 -25.50
N LEU A 118 -5.08 -37.80 -25.42
CA LEU A 118 -5.43 -39.22 -25.55
C LEU A 118 -6.02 -39.80 -24.26
N VAL A 119 -5.75 -39.17 -23.12
CA VAL A 119 -6.21 -39.59 -21.80
C VAL A 119 -7.52 -38.92 -21.38
N THR A 120 -7.97 -37.88 -22.09
CA THR A 120 -9.26 -37.24 -21.82
C THR A 120 -10.41 -38.21 -22.12
N GLY A 121 -11.20 -38.52 -21.09
CA GLY A 121 -12.27 -39.51 -21.15
C GLY A 121 -11.80 -40.96 -20.95
N ALA A 122 -10.50 -41.19 -20.76
CA ALA A 122 -10.00 -42.45 -20.20
C ALA A 122 -10.29 -42.46 -18.69
N PHE A 123 -10.71 -43.61 -18.19
CA PHE A 123 -11.00 -43.82 -16.79
C PHE A 123 -10.31 -45.09 -16.32
N ASP A 124 -9.61 -44.99 -15.21
CA ASP A 124 -9.10 -46.13 -14.49
C ASP A 124 -9.93 -46.32 -13.22
N ALA A 125 -10.44 -47.53 -13.00
CA ALA A 125 -11.37 -47.79 -11.90
C ALA A 125 -10.71 -47.68 -10.52
N GLU A 126 -9.39 -47.85 -10.48
CA GLU A 126 -8.55 -47.76 -9.29
C GLU A 126 -7.92 -46.36 -9.12
N GLY A 127 -8.09 -45.48 -10.12
CA GLY A 127 -7.55 -44.12 -10.11
C GLY A 127 -6.03 -44.09 -10.16
N ASP A 128 -5.41 -45.08 -10.81
CA ASP A 128 -3.98 -45.10 -11.07
C ASP A 128 -3.59 -44.07 -12.15
N PRO A 129 -2.36 -43.52 -12.11
CA PRO A 129 -1.88 -42.61 -13.14
C PRO A 129 -1.84 -43.29 -14.51
N ILE A 130 -2.58 -42.72 -15.46
CA ILE A 130 -2.68 -43.26 -16.82
C ILE A 130 -1.63 -42.61 -17.72
N SER A 131 -0.83 -43.42 -18.40
CA SER A 131 0.12 -42.97 -19.44
C SER A 131 -0.05 -43.74 -20.75
N VAL A 132 0.50 -43.21 -21.84
CA VAL A 132 0.54 -43.90 -23.14
C VAL A 132 1.68 -44.92 -23.13
N ARG A 133 1.40 -46.17 -23.51
CA ARG A 133 2.40 -47.25 -23.53
C ARG A 133 2.83 -47.65 -24.92
N LYS A 134 1.87 -47.88 -25.81
CA LYS A 134 2.15 -48.24 -27.20
C LYS A 134 1.59 -47.21 -28.16
N VAL A 135 2.30 -47.01 -29.26
CA VAL A 135 1.80 -46.29 -30.43
C VAL A 135 2.05 -47.17 -31.66
N ASN A 136 1.03 -47.34 -32.50
CA ASN A 136 1.05 -48.21 -33.68
C ASN A 136 1.56 -49.65 -33.39
N GLY A 137 1.19 -50.18 -32.22
CA GLY A 137 1.54 -51.53 -31.77
C GLY A 137 2.94 -51.67 -31.15
N SER A 138 3.78 -50.64 -31.18
CA SER A 138 5.13 -50.64 -30.61
C SER A 138 5.14 -50.03 -29.22
N VAL A 139 5.83 -50.66 -28.26
CA VAL A 139 6.10 -50.06 -26.94
C VAL A 139 7.08 -48.90 -27.12
N ILE A 140 6.73 -47.75 -26.56
CA ILE A 140 7.55 -46.54 -26.68
C ILE A 140 8.50 -46.42 -25.49
N ASP A 141 9.76 -46.10 -25.76
CA ASP A 141 10.73 -45.68 -24.75
C ASP A 141 10.69 -44.15 -24.64
N TRP A 142 10.06 -43.65 -23.58
CA TRP A 142 9.88 -42.22 -23.34
C TRP A 142 11.13 -41.51 -22.82
N SER A 143 12.21 -42.24 -22.52
CA SER A 143 13.47 -41.63 -22.06
C SER A 143 14.14 -40.74 -23.11
N GLY A 144 13.80 -40.95 -24.39
CA GLY A 144 14.26 -40.13 -25.52
C GLY A 144 13.38 -38.91 -25.83
N GLY A 145 12.29 -38.69 -25.09
CA GLY A 145 11.33 -37.60 -25.33
C GLY A 145 10.06 -38.02 -26.09
N PRO A 146 9.29 -37.06 -26.63
CA PRO A 146 8.05 -37.33 -27.36
C PRO A 146 8.22 -38.23 -28.59
N HIS A 147 7.18 -38.98 -28.94
CA HIS A 147 7.17 -39.91 -30.07
C HIS A 147 6.45 -39.32 -31.27
N GLU A 148 7.03 -39.45 -32.47
CA GLU A 148 6.47 -38.90 -33.70
C GLU A 148 5.75 -39.98 -34.52
N VAL A 149 4.57 -39.64 -35.06
CA VAL A 149 3.87 -40.45 -36.05
C VAL A 149 3.67 -39.64 -37.32
N GLN A 150 4.23 -40.15 -38.42
CA GLN A 150 4.11 -39.54 -39.75
C GLN A 150 2.69 -39.72 -40.30
N LEU A 151 2.14 -38.64 -40.87
CA LEU A 151 0.80 -38.60 -41.44
C LEU A 151 0.84 -38.47 -42.96
N SER A 152 -0.32 -38.20 -43.59
CA SER A 152 -0.37 -37.96 -45.05
C SER A 152 0.18 -36.58 -45.43
N SER A 153 0.11 -35.63 -44.51
CA SER A 153 0.71 -34.29 -44.52
C SER A 153 1.24 -34.04 -43.10
N GLY A 154 2.50 -33.64 -42.95
CA GLY A 154 3.12 -33.43 -41.63
C GLY A 154 3.16 -34.67 -40.73
N LYS A 155 3.26 -34.43 -39.43
CA LYS A 155 3.33 -35.44 -38.37
C LYS A 155 2.55 -35.03 -37.13
N VAL A 156 2.30 -36.00 -36.25
CA VAL A 156 1.86 -35.73 -34.88
C VAL A 156 2.95 -36.13 -33.89
N VAL A 157 3.10 -35.32 -32.84
CA VAL A 157 4.02 -35.55 -31.74
C VAL A 157 3.21 -35.92 -30.50
N ILE A 158 3.52 -37.06 -29.91
CA ILE A 158 2.77 -37.66 -28.79
C ILE A 158 3.67 -37.71 -27.56
N THR A 159 3.17 -37.31 -26.40
CA THR A 159 3.90 -37.41 -25.11
C THR A 159 3.44 -38.61 -24.29
N GLU A 160 4.23 -39.00 -23.28
CA GLU A 160 3.87 -40.06 -22.33
C GLU A 160 2.56 -39.77 -21.59
N ALA A 161 2.28 -38.49 -21.29
CA ALA A 161 1.04 -38.04 -20.68
C ALA A 161 -0.15 -38.01 -21.66
N GLY A 162 0.05 -38.38 -22.92
CA GLY A 162 -0.98 -38.45 -23.95
C GLY A 162 -1.34 -37.12 -24.60
N GLN A 163 -0.49 -36.09 -24.51
CA GLN A 163 -0.67 -34.87 -25.31
C GLN A 163 -0.29 -35.15 -26.76
N VAL A 164 -1.07 -34.62 -27.70
CA VAL A 164 -0.86 -34.73 -29.15
C VAL A 164 -0.84 -33.34 -29.76
N THR A 165 0.24 -33.02 -30.46
CA THR A 165 0.36 -31.81 -31.29
C THR A 165 0.57 -32.18 -32.74
N TYR A 166 0.17 -31.31 -33.67
CA TYR A 166 0.44 -31.45 -35.10
C TYR A 166 1.63 -30.55 -35.48
N ASP A 167 2.40 -30.98 -36.46
CA ASP A 167 3.54 -30.25 -37.02
C ASP A 167 3.55 -30.52 -38.53
N ASP A 168 3.37 -29.47 -39.34
CA ASP A 168 3.38 -29.58 -40.80
C ASP A 168 4.79 -29.56 -41.42
N GLU A 169 5.83 -29.47 -40.58
CA GLU A 169 7.24 -29.34 -40.96
C GLU A 169 7.51 -28.12 -41.88
N GLY A 170 6.60 -27.14 -41.89
CA GLY A 170 6.62 -25.95 -42.72
C GLY A 170 6.07 -26.14 -44.14
N ASP A 171 5.43 -27.27 -44.45
CA ASP A 171 4.86 -27.56 -45.77
C ASP A 171 3.32 -27.61 -45.77
N VAL A 172 2.72 -26.57 -46.36
CA VAL A 172 1.25 -26.45 -46.50
C VAL A 172 0.69 -27.24 -47.70
N LEU A 173 1.55 -27.90 -48.50
CA LEU A 173 1.13 -28.74 -49.62
C LEU A 173 0.42 -30.01 -49.11
N GLY A 174 -0.91 -30.01 -49.21
CA GLY A 174 -1.75 -31.12 -48.75
C GLY A 174 -2.80 -30.69 -47.71
N HIS A 175 -2.70 -29.46 -47.22
CA HIS A 175 -3.72 -28.89 -46.34
C HIS A 175 -5.05 -28.66 -47.07
N PRO A 176 -6.20 -28.81 -46.37
CA PRO A 176 -7.50 -28.45 -46.93
C PRO A 176 -7.58 -26.96 -47.28
N LEU A 177 -8.46 -26.62 -48.23
CA LEU A 177 -8.79 -25.22 -48.54
C LEU A 177 -9.49 -24.55 -47.36
N ASP A 178 -9.51 -23.22 -47.34
CA ASP A 178 -10.23 -22.43 -46.34
C ASP A 178 -11.71 -22.86 -46.21
N GLY A 179 -12.14 -23.09 -44.96
CA GLY A 179 -13.45 -23.59 -44.60
C GLY A 179 -13.71 -25.06 -44.93
N GLN A 180 -12.71 -25.80 -45.42
CA GLN A 180 -12.81 -27.24 -45.69
C GLN A 180 -12.07 -28.07 -44.65
N SER A 181 -12.49 -29.33 -44.49
CA SER A 181 -11.80 -30.29 -43.66
C SER A 181 -11.36 -31.50 -44.48
N GLY A 182 -10.21 -32.07 -44.16
CA GLY A 182 -9.65 -33.24 -44.81
C GLY A 182 -9.10 -34.23 -43.79
N ALA A 183 -9.31 -35.53 -44.03
CA ALA A 183 -8.68 -36.57 -43.23
C ALA A 183 -7.18 -36.62 -43.51
N ASN A 184 -6.36 -36.72 -42.46
CA ASN A 184 -4.91 -36.72 -42.53
C ASN A 184 -4.31 -37.91 -41.77
N GLY A 185 -4.79 -39.12 -42.07
CA GLY A 185 -4.29 -40.36 -41.47
C GLY A 185 -4.87 -40.68 -40.09
N SER A 186 -4.27 -41.67 -39.45
CA SER A 186 -4.70 -42.18 -38.14
C SER A 186 -3.58 -42.96 -37.48
N PHE A 187 -3.60 -43.07 -36.15
CA PHE A 187 -2.71 -43.94 -35.40
C PHE A 187 -3.46 -44.71 -34.30
N THR A 188 -2.84 -45.77 -33.80
CA THR A 188 -3.38 -46.58 -32.70
C THR A 188 -2.52 -46.43 -31.46
N PHE A 189 -3.12 -46.58 -30.27
CA PHE A 189 -2.41 -46.47 -29.01
C PHE A 189 -3.01 -47.36 -27.91
N THR A 190 -2.25 -47.59 -26.85
CA THR A 190 -2.73 -48.19 -25.60
C THR A 190 -2.32 -47.35 -24.40
N LEU A 191 -3.11 -47.43 -23.34
CA LEU A 191 -2.91 -46.77 -22.06
C LEU A 191 -2.42 -47.78 -21.01
N TRP A 192 -1.68 -47.30 -20.02
CA TRP A 192 -1.04 -48.08 -18.97
C TRP A 192 -1.17 -47.37 -17.64
N ASP A 193 -1.49 -48.13 -16.61
CA ASP A 193 -1.69 -47.66 -15.23
C ASP A 193 -0.45 -47.94 -14.33
N GLY A 194 0.56 -48.64 -14.83
CA GLY A 194 1.70 -49.14 -14.05
C GLY A 194 1.79 -50.67 -13.98
N LEU A 195 0.69 -51.38 -14.21
CA LEU A 195 0.51 -52.82 -13.96
C LEU A 195 -0.30 -53.56 -15.04
N ALA A 196 -1.32 -52.93 -15.64
CA ALA A 196 -2.15 -53.46 -16.72
C ALA A 196 -2.31 -52.49 -17.91
N GLU A 197 -2.51 -53.06 -19.09
CA GLU A 197 -2.60 -52.33 -20.36
C GLU A 197 -4.03 -52.33 -20.89
N SER A 198 -4.50 -51.16 -21.32
CA SER A 198 -5.83 -51.01 -21.92
C SER A 198 -6.00 -51.83 -23.20
N ALA A 199 -7.24 -51.94 -23.65
CA ALA A 199 -7.53 -52.26 -25.05
C ALA A 199 -6.91 -51.21 -25.99
N GLN A 200 -6.80 -51.50 -27.28
CA GLN A 200 -6.26 -50.57 -28.27
C GLN A 200 -7.29 -49.49 -28.63
N GLY A 201 -6.91 -48.22 -28.51
CA GLY A 201 -7.62 -47.06 -29.02
C GLY A 201 -7.14 -46.66 -30.43
N THR A 202 -8.01 -46.06 -31.23
CA THR A 202 -7.66 -45.47 -32.53
C THR A 202 -7.97 -43.97 -32.53
N ARG A 203 -7.08 -43.17 -33.11
CA ARG A 203 -7.33 -41.76 -33.41
C ARG A 203 -7.19 -41.50 -34.88
N SER A 204 -8.27 -40.99 -35.48
CA SER A 204 -8.23 -40.40 -36.82
C SER A 204 -7.82 -38.94 -36.70
N ILE A 205 -7.01 -38.45 -37.64
CA ILE A 205 -6.58 -37.06 -37.68
C ILE A 205 -7.37 -36.37 -38.79
N GLN A 206 -7.92 -35.21 -38.49
CA GLN A 206 -8.58 -34.34 -39.45
C GLN A 206 -7.92 -32.96 -39.37
N LEU A 207 -7.52 -32.45 -40.52
CA LEU A 207 -7.10 -31.07 -40.66
C LEU A 207 -8.30 -30.24 -41.10
N ASN A 208 -8.43 -29.03 -40.57
CA ASN A 208 -9.37 -28.03 -41.04
C ASN A 208 -8.58 -26.89 -41.65
N GLY A 209 -8.78 -26.62 -42.94
CA GLY A 209 -8.23 -25.46 -43.60
C GLY A 209 -8.92 -24.22 -43.06
N VAL A 210 -8.19 -23.40 -42.33
CA VAL A 210 -8.68 -22.13 -41.79
C VAL A 210 -7.82 -21.05 -42.41
N ALA A 211 -8.44 -20.14 -43.17
CA ALA A 211 -7.72 -18.94 -43.62
C ALA A 211 -7.04 -18.31 -42.41
N SER A 212 -5.76 -17.97 -42.56
CA SER A 212 -5.06 -17.10 -41.61
C SER A 212 -6.01 -15.96 -41.23
N GLN A 213 -6.19 -15.75 -39.92
CA GLN A 213 -7.15 -14.81 -39.31
C GLN A 213 -7.56 -13.73 -40.29
N THR A 214 -8.86 -13.64 -40.60
CA THR A 214 -9.47 -12.65 -41.50
C THR A 214 -8.62 -11.39 -41.58
N SER A 215 -7.81 -11.25 -42.65
CA SER A 215 -6.88 -10.13 -42.75
C SER A 215 -7.71 -8.87 -42.97
N ILE A 216 -8.05 -8.22 -41.87
CA ILE A 216 -8.68 -6.91 -41.90
C ILE A 216 -7.64 -6.00 -42.60
N PRO A 217 -7.96 -5.45 -43.78
CA PRO A 217 -6.96 -4.73 -44.56
C PRO A 217 -6.49 -3.50 -43.78
N GLY A 218 -5.25 -3.07 -44.02
CA GLY A 218 -4.66 -1.88 -43.42
C GLY A 218 -3.92 -2.12 -42.12
N LEU A 219 -3.70 -3.38 -41.68
CA LEU A 219 -2.77 -3.67 -40.59
C LEU A 219 -1.35 -3.28 -41.04
N VAL A 220 -0.66 -2.49 -40.22
CA VAL A 220 0.69 -1.95 -40.52
C VAL A 220 1.70 -2.21 -39.40
N PHE A 221 1.25 -2.77 -38.28
CA PHE A 221 2.07 -3.14 -37.14
C PHE A 221 1.36 -4.19 -36.30
N ASP A 222 2.09 -5.23 -35.90
CA ASP A 222 1.61 -6.30 -35.04
C ASP A 222 2.75 -6.89 -34.20
N ILE A 223 2.58 -6.85 -32.89
CA ILE A 223 3.43 -7.60 -31.95
C ILE A 223 2.70 -8.85 -31.50
N ASP A 224 3.37 -9.98 -31.72
CA ASP A 224 3.00 -11.29 -31.22
C ASP A 224 4.08 -11.86 -30.28
N PRO A 225 3.87 -11.85 -28.97
CA PRO A 225 4.82 -12.42 -28.02
C PRO A 225 5.11 -13.92 -28.22
N GLU A 226 4.22 -14.67 -28.88
CA GLU A 226 4.37 -16.11 -29.10
C GLU A 226 5.41 -16.45 -30.18
N ASN A 227 5.58 -15.54 -31.15
CA ASN A 227 6.31 -15.85 -32.38
C ASN A 227 7.60 -15.04 -32.55
N ASP A 228 7.70 -13.85 -31.93
CA ASP A 228 8.64 -12.82 -32.40
C ASP A 228 9.53 -12.21 -31.34
N VAL A 229 9.75 -12.97 -30.27
CA VAL A 229 10.53 -12.54 -29.12
C VAL A 229 11.88 -13.23 -29.13
N VAL A 230 12.94 -12.43 -29.09
CA VAL A 230 14.30 -12.94 -28.87
C VAL A 230 14.60 -12.90 -27.38
N LEU A 231 14.88 -14.07 -26.82
CA LEU A 231 15.15 -14.23 -25.39
C LEU A 231 16.64 -14.39 -25.08
N SER A 232 17.05 -13.90 -23.91
CA SER A 232 18.30 -14.22 -23.24
C SER A 232 17.97 -14.83 -21.87
N GLY A 233 17.79 -16.15 -21.82
CA GLY A 233 17.17 -16.80 -20.66
C GLY A 233 15.67 -16.55 -20.65
N SER A 234 15.12 -16.02 -19.56
CA SER A 234 13.73 -15.57 -19.45
C SER A 234 13.48 -14.17 -20.00
N ASP A 235 14.56 -13.42 -20.26
CA ASP A 235 14.49 -11.97 -20.47
C ASP A 235 14.34 -11.67 -21.95
N VAL A 236 13.38 -10.82 -22.28
CA VAL A 236 13.12 -10.29 -23.61
C VAL A 236 14.19 -9.28 -23.97
N THR A 237 14.89 -9.53 -25.08
CA THR A 237 15.91 -8.62 -25.61
C THR A 237 15.38 -7.78 -26.77
N THR A 238 14.65 -8.41 -27.69
CA THR A 238 14.00 -7.74 -28.81
C THR A 238 12.68 -8.40 -29.14
N VAL A 239 11.78 -7.62 -29.74
CA VAL A 239 10.51 -8.05 -30.28
C VAL A 239 10.40 -7.52 -31.70
N THR A 240 10.06 -8.37 -32.67
CA THR A 240 9.97 -7.96 -34.08
C THR A 240 8.51 -7.90 -34.53
N ASP A 241 8.11 -6.77 -35.10
CA ASP A 241 6.78 -6.64 -35.71
C ASP A 241 6.62 -7.53 -36.95
N GLN A 242 5.50 -8.23 -37.05
CA GLN A 242 5.19 -9.16 -38.13
C GLN A 242 4.88 -8.53 -39.47
N VAL A 243 4.56 -7.24 -39.49
CA VAL A 243 4.02 -6.59 -40.69
C VAL A 243 5.08 -5.78 -41.40
N ALA A 244 5.70 -4.83 -40.69
CA ALA A 244 6.71 -3.93 -41.23
C ALA A 244 8.14 -4.32 -40.81
N GLY A 245 8.32 -5.38 -40.01
CA GLY A 245 9.63 -5.82 -39.53
C GLY A 245 10.27 -4.83 -38.57
N ILE A 246 9.47 -3.99 -37.90
CA ILE A 246 9.97 -3.01 -36.93
C ILE A 246 10.52 -3.76 -35.71
N VAL A 247 11.81 -3.64 -35.47
CA VAL A 247 12.45 -4.23 -34.28
C VAL A 247 12.30 -3.26 -33.11
N LEU A 248 11.67 -3.73 -32.02
CA LEU A 248 11.68 -3.08 -30.73
C LEU A 248 12.76 -3.71 -29.84
N THR A 249 13.62 -2.87 -29.27
CA THR A 249 14.62 -3.27 -28.28
C THR A 249 14.04 -3.09 -26.89
N ALA A 250 14.29 -4.06 -26.01
CA ALA A 250 13.93 -3.95 -24.61
C ALA A 250 14.72 -2.84 -23.91
N LEU A 251 14.03 -2.09 -23.06
CA LEU A 251 14.56 -1.21 -22.04
C LEU A 251 14.39 -1.96 -20.72
N GLY A 252 15.48 -2.22 -19.99
CA GLY A 252 15.43 -3.07 -18.79
C GLY A 252 15.39 -4.57 -19.12
N THR A 253 14.68 -5.34 -18.31
CA THR A 253 14.62 -6.82 -18.38
C THR A 253 13.17 -7.35 -18.41
N PRO A 254 12.34 -6.96 -19.41
CA PRO A 254 11.01 -7.56 -19.55
C PRO A 254 11.11 -9.08 -19.67
N THR A 255 10.09 -9.82 -19.25
CA THR A 255 10.11 -11.30 -19.24
C THR A 255 8.88 -11.89 -19.92
N ILE A 256 8.95 -13.16 -20.32
CA ILE A 256 7.77 -13.88 -20.83
C ILE A 256 6.96 -14.49 -19.68
N ILE A 257 5.65 -14.35 -19.77
CA ILE A 257 4.64 -15.00 -18.92
C ILE A 257 3.55 -15.62 -19.79
N GLN A 258 2.62 -16.35 -19.19
CA GLN A 258 1.45 -16.90 -19.90
C GLN A 258 0.15 -16.15 -19.56
N THR A 259 -0.71 -15.98 -20.58
CA THR A 259 -2.10 -15.57 -20.44
C THR A 259 -2.93 -16.73 -19.86
N PRO A 260 -4.17 -16.46 -19.41
CA PRO A 260 -5.11 -17.51 -19.00
C PRO A 260 -5.44 -18.54 -20.10
N ALA A 261 -5.31 -18.17 -21.37
CA ALA A 261 -5.46 -19.09 -22.50
C ALA A 261 -4.16 -19.85 -22.84
N SER A 262 -3.13 -19.75 -21.97
CA SER A 262 -1.81 -20.36 -22.15
C SER A 262 -1.02 -19.84 -23.37
N VAL A 263 -1.32 -18.63 -23.82
CA VAL A 263 -0.55 -17.92 -24.86
C VAL A 263 0.52 -17.07 -24.19
N ASP A 264 1.67 -16.86 -24.84
CA ASP A 264 2.73 -16.03 -24.28
C ASP A 264 2.35 -14.54 -24.25
N ALA A 265 2.84 -13.84 -23.23
CA ALA A 265 2.71 -12.41 -23.03
C ALA A 265 3.99 -11.82 -22.43
N ILE A 266 4.25 -10.55 -22.71
CA ILE A 266 5.45 -9.85 -22.22
C ILE A 266 5.10 -9.10 -20.93
N GLN A 267 5.72 -9.48 -19.82
CA GLN A 267 5.70 -8.72 -18.57
C GLN A 267 6.75 -7.62 -18.61
N ILE A 268 6.32 -6.40 -18.34
CA ILE A 268 7.13 -5.18 -18.29
C ILE A 268 6.99 -4.59 -16.88
N LEU A 269 8.09 -4.48 -16.15
CA LEU A 269 8.13 -3.91 -14.80
C LEU A 269 8.49 -2.42 -14.82
N SER A 270 8.42 -1.78 -13.66
CA SER A 270 8.75 -0.36 -13.50
C SER A 270 10.16 -0.04 -14.02
N GLY A 271 10.27 1.01 -14.84
CA GLY A 271 11.51 1.41 -15.50
C GLY A 271 11.87 0.60 -16.74
N GLU A 272 11.09 -0.43 -17.08
CA GLU A 272 11.28 -1.25 -18.28
C GLU A 272 10.38 -0.79 -19.44
N GLY A 273 10.55 -1.37 -20.63
CA GLY A 273 9.71 -1.11 -21.80
C GLY A 273 10.23 -1.73 -23.08
N LEU A 274 9.53 -1.52 -24.18
CA LEU A 274 9.97 -1.86 -25.53
C LEU A 274 10.03 -0.57 -26.36
N LYS A 275 11.13 -0.39 -27.10
CA LYS A 275 11.38 0.84 -27.86
C LYS A 275 11.91 0.55 -29.25
N SER A 276 11.40 1.27 -30.25
CA SER A 276 12.06 1.40 -31.55
C SER A 276 12.34 2.86 -31.90
N ALA A 277 13.51 3.11 -32.50
CA ALA A 277 13.83 4.40 -33.11
C ALA A 277 13.33 4.50 -34.57
N VAL A 278 12.78 3.40 -35.11
CA VAL A 278 12.27 3.32 -36.48
C VAL A 278 10.74 3.22 -36.41
N THR A 279 10.06 4.13 -37.08
CA THR A 279 8.58 4.17 -37.19
C THR A 279 8.11 4.09 -38.64
N THR A 280 9.02 3.75 -39.57
CA THR A 280 8.73 3.62 -41.00
C THR A 280 7.61 2.60 -41.21
N GLY A 281 6.51 3.03 -41.85
CA GLY A 281 5.32 2.19 -42.07
C GLY A 281 4.14 2.52 -41.16
N LEU A 282 4.37 3.18 -40.02
CA LEU A 282 3.28 3.64 -39.15
C LEU A 282 2.59 4.91 -39.68
N PRO A 283 1.29 5.12 -39.39
CA PRO A 283 0.57 6.30 -39.85
C PRO A 283 1.07 7.57 -39.13
N VAL A 284 1.49 8.57 -39.90
CA VAL A 284 2.02 9.86 -39.40
C VAL A 284 1.07 11.03 -39.67
N GLY A 285 1.30 12.16 -39.00
CA GLY A 285 0.52 13.38 -39.10
C GLY A 285 -0.96 13.13 -38.82
N ALA A 286 -1.82 13.68 -39.68
CA ALA A 286 -3.27 13.59 -39.59
C ALA A 286 -3.85 12.34 -40.29
N ALA A 287 -3.06 11.29 -40.56
CA ALA A 287 -3.60 10.07 -41.19
C ALA A 287 -4.67 9.40 -40.29
N PRO A 288 -5.76 8.84 -40.84
CA PRO A 288 -6.67 8.02 -40.04
C PRO A 288 -5.95 6.76 -39.53
N ARG A 289 -6.34 6.24 -38.37
CA ARG A 289 -5.72 5.03 -37.79
C ARG A 289 -6.56 4.37 -36.71
N THR A 290 -6.26 3.11 -36.42
CA THR A 290 -6.78 2.37 -35.27
C THR A 290 -5.63 1.71 -34.53
N SER A 291 -5.53 1.93 -33.22
CA SER A 291 -4.55 1.25 -32.36
C SER A 291 -5.27 0.30 -31.41
N ILE A 292 -4.75 -0.91 -31.29
CA ILE A 292 -5.28 -1.96 -30.42
C ILE A 292 -4.17 -2.42 -29.49
N ILE A 293 -4.49 -2.60 -28.21
CA ILE A 293 -3.58 -3.24 -27.27
C ILE A 293 -4.36 -4.14 -26.31
N ALA A 294 -3.89 -5.37 -26.14
CA ALA A 294 -4.42 -6.35 -25.20
C ALA A 294 -3.43 -6.51 -24.05
N VAL A 295 -3.79 -6.01 -22.86
CA VAL A 295 -2.85 -5.84 -21.74
C VAL A 295 -3.46 -6.08 -20.38
N ARG A 296 -2.59 -6.28 -19.38
CA ARG A 296 -2.95 -6.41 -17.96
C ARG A 296 -2.10 -5.47 -17.09
N PRO A 297 -2.59 -4.28 -16.72
CA PRO A 297 -1.83 -3.30 -15.93
C PRO A 297 -1.94 -3.56 -14.41
N TYR A 298 -0.87 -3.38 -13.65
CA TYR A 298 -0.78 -3.51 -12.19
C TYR A 298 -0.14 -2.27 -11.56
N ALA A 299 -0.86 -1.60 -10.66
CA ALA A 299 -0.31 -0.52 -9.85
C ALA A 299 -0.86 -0.61 -8.44
N THR A 300 0.05 -0.46 -7.50
CA THR A 300 -0.20 -0.29 -6.07
C THR A 300 -0.30 1.19 -5.70
N ASN A 301 0.30 2.08 -6.50
CA ASN A 301 0.30 3.52 -6.30
C ASN A 301 -0.77 4.21 -7.19
N PRO A 302 -1.69 5.01 -6.63
CA PRO A 302 -2.68 5.76 -7.40
C PRO A 302 -2.12 6.91 -8.25
N ASP A 303 -0.81 7.18 -8.21
CA ASP A 303 -0.14 8.16 -9.09
C ASP A 303 0.71 7.48 -10.19
N ALA A 304 0.68 6.15 -10.30
CA ALA A 304 1.45 5.42 -11.30
C ALA A 304 0.89 5.60 -12.72
N GLN A 305 1.75 6.08 -13.62
CA GLN A 305 1.46 6.19 -15.06
C GLN A 305 2.01 4.98 -15.81
N TYR A 306 1.18 4.34 -16.64
CA TYR A 306 1.61 3.24 -17.49
C TYR A 306 1.91 3.70 -18.92
N GLY A 307 3.02 3.20 -19.48
CA GLY A 307 3.25 3.33 -20.91
C GLY A 307 2.34 2.37 -21.66
N GLY A 308 1.36 2.87 -22.41
CA GLY A 308 0.61 2.07 -23.38
C GLY A 308 1.38 1.93 -24.70
N LEU A 309 0.67 1.98 -25.83
CA LEU A 309 1.25 2.02 -27.18
C LEU A 309 1.33 3.47 -27.67
N ALA A 310 2.52 3.95 -28.02
CA ALA A 310 2.71 5.31 -28.51
C ALA A 310 3.77 5.39 -29.61
N TRP A 311 3.54 6.20 -30.65
CA TRP A 311 4.57 6.54 -31.63
C TRP A 311 4.54 8.01 -32.03
N GLY A 312 5.72 8.60 -32.21
CA GLY A 312 5.87 10.00 -32.62
C GLY A 312 7.04 10.74 -31.99
N ASP A 313 7.10 12.06 -32.19
CA ASP A 313 8.09 12.94 -31.58
C ASP A 313 7.71 13.23 -30.11
N PRO A 314 8.59 12.96 -29.12
CA PRO A 314 8.31 13.24 -27.72
C PRO A 314 8.11 14.74 -27.39
N SER A 315 8.53 15.65 -28.29
CA SER A 315 8.41 17.10 -28.11
C SER A 315 7.15 17.72 -28.72
N ALA A 316 6.41 17.00 -29.57
CA ALA A 316 5.26 17.52 -30.30
C ALA A 316 4.09 16.51 -30.32
N PHE A 317 3.01 16.83 -29.59
CA PHE A 317 1.62 16.36 -29.75
C PHE A 317 1.42 14.97 -30.42
N ALA A 318 2.06 13.93 -29.89
CA ALA A 318 1.94 12.57 -30.40
C ALA A 318 0.64 11.90 -29.90
N ALA A 319 0.05 11.03 -30.74
CA ALA A 319 -1.04 10.16 -30.34
C ALA A 319 -0.54 9.20 -29.24
N TRP A 320 -0.86 9.52 -28.00
CA TRP A 320 -0.57 8.67 -26.85
C TRP A 320 -1.84 7.87 -26.52
N LEU A 321 -1.81 6.55 -26.73
CA LEU A 321 -2.71 5.67 -25.96
C LEU A 321 -2.10 5.54 -24.55
N HIS A 322 -2.44 6.48 -23.66
CA HIS A 322 -1.97 6.48 -22.28
C HIS A 322 -2.87 5.61 -21.41
N MET A 323 -2.42 4.43 -20.99
CA MET A 323 -3.08 3.69 -19.91
C MET A 323 -2.52 4.20 -18.58
N GLY A 324 -3.30 4.83 -17.72
CA GLY A 324 -2.73 5.63 -16.63
C GLY A 324 -3.67 5.80 -15.45
N CYS A 325 -3.15 5.63 -14.24
CA CYS A 325 -3.80 6.13 -13.03
C CYS A 325 -3.47 7.61 -12.90
N PHE A 326 -4.48 8.47 -12.75
CA PHE A 326 -4.26 9.92 -12.70
C PHE A 326 -4.97 10.59 -11.52
N THR A 327 -5.53 9.81 -10.62
CA THR A 327 -6.16 10.30 -9.39
C THR A 327 -5.93 9.27 -8.29
N ASN A 328 -5.84 9.77 -7.07
CA ASN A 328 -5.87 9.17 -5.73
C ASN A 328 -6.94 8.06 -5.47
N SER A 329 -7.52 7.47 -6.50
CA SER A 329 -8.48 6.37 -6.48
C SER A 329 -8.34 5.50 -7.74
N ALA A 330 -7.65 4.35 -7.60
CA ALA A 330 -7.55 3.20 -8.52
C ALA A 330 -6.99 3.42 -9.95
N PRO A 331 -6.21 2.49 -10.54
CA PRO A 331 -5.62 2.61 -11.87
C PRO A 331 -6.61 2.43 -13.01
N GLU A 332 -6.62 3.39 -13.92
CA GLU A 332 -7.61 3.52 -14.99
C GLU A 332 -6.99 3.27 -16.39
N VAL A 333 -7.75 2.66 -17.32
CA VAL A 333 -7.49 2.82 -18.77
C VAL A 333 -8.15 4.12 -19.19
N SER A 334 -7.38 5.04 -19.80
CA SER A 334 -7.92 6.27 -20.37
C SER A 334 -7.31 6.54 -21.75
N LEU A 335 -7.86 7.50 -22.47
CA LEU A 335 -7.21 8.12 -23.63
C LEU A 335 -6.89 9.56 -23.25
N GLY A 336 -5.59 9.88 -23.21
CA GLY A 336 -5.11 11.21 -22.89
C GLY A 336 -4.59 11.93 -24.14
N VAL A 337 -5.24 13.03 -24.52
CA VAL A 337 -4.65 14.04 -25.41
C VAL A 337 -4.53 15.34 -24.64
N TYR A 338 -3.38 15.55 -23.97
CA TYR A 338 -2.85 16.70 -23.18
C TYR A 338 -3.79 17.54 -22.28
N ALA A 339 -5.10 17.63 -22.53
CA ALA A 339 -6.10 18.39 -21.79
C ALA A 339 -7.49 17.71 -21.72
N ALA A 340 -7.71 16.55 -22.35
CA ALA A 340 -9.01 15.89 -22.36
C ALA A 340 -8.90 14.37 -22.15
N ARG A 341 -9.80 13.82 -21.33
CA ARG A 341 -9.94 12.38 -21.04
C ARG A 341 -11.16 11.82 -21.73
N VAL A 342 -11.02 10.64 -22.32
CA VAL A 342 -12.15 9.89 -22.92
C VAL A 342 -12.51 8.72 -22.02
N GLY A 343 -13.29 8.99 -20.96
CA GLY A 343 -13.65 7.97 -19.97
C GLY A 343 -12.47 7.42 -19.18
N ALA A 344 -12.77 6.67 -18.12
CA ALA A 344 -11.76 6.02 -17.29
C ALA A 344 -12.31 4.71 -16.72
N ILE A 345 -11.53 3.64 -16.77
CA ILE A 345 -11.96 2.31 -16.32
C ILE A 345 -10.91 1.66 -15.42
N SER A 346 -11.25 1.41 -14.15
CA SER A 346 -10.37 0.69 -13.22
C SER A 346 -10.11 -0.74 -13.67
N CYS A 347 -8.84 -1.13 -13.82
CA CYS A 347 -8.46 -2.44 -14.42
C CYS A 347 -7.22 -3.08 -13.76
N VAL A 348 -6.93 -2.79 -12.49
CA VAL A 348 -5.75 -3.35 -11.77
C VAL A 348 -5.72 -4.87 -11.87
N GLY A 349 -4.63 -5.40 -12.41
CA GLY A 349 -4.37 -6.82 -12.53
C GLY A 349 -5.33 -7.55 -13.47
N GLN A 350 -5.97 -6.85 -14.40
CA GLN A 350 -6.98 -7.43 -15.30
C GLN A 350 -6.64 -7.29 -16.77
N TRP A 351 -6.89 -8.36 -17.54
CA TRP A 351 -6.78 -8.30 -18.99
C TRP A 351 -7.85 -7.37 -19.58
N VAL A 352 -7.41 -6.45 -20.42
CA VAL A 352 -8.25 -5.49 -21.12
C VAL A 352 -7.83 -5.39 -22.58
N ILE A 353 -8.82 -5.40 -23.46
CA ILE A 353 -8.64 -5.10 -24.88
C ILE A 353 -9.04 -3.64 -25.08
N SER A 354 -8.05 -2.78 -25.29
CA SER A 354 -8.24 -1.34 -25.50
C SER A 354 -8.06 -1.01 -26.97
N ILE A 355 -9.03 -0.30 -27.54
CA ILE A 355 -9.04 0.07 -28.96
C ILE A 355 -9.32 1.56 -29.08
N ALA A 356 -8.46 2.27 -29.79
CA ALA A 356 -8.63 3.68 -30.09
C ALA A 356 -8.67 3.90 -31.60
N THR A 357 -9.69 4.62 -32.06
CA THR A 357 -9.81 5.02 -33.48
C THR A 357 -9.60 6.53 -33.59
N TYR A 358 -8.89 6.97 -34.63
CA TYR A 358 -8.76 8.38 -35.00
C TYR A 358 -9.15 8.57 -36.47
N ASP A 359 -10.06 9.49 -36.72
CA ASP A 359 -10.69 9.72 -38.04
C ASP A 359 -9.81 10.46 -39.05
N GLY A 360 -8.63 10.89 -38.65
CA GLY A 360 -7.76 11.71 -39.49
C GLY A 360 -7.97 13.21 -39.31
N ALA A 361 -9.09 13.65 -38.73
CA ALA A 361 -9.47 15.05 -38.65
C ALA A 361 -9.36 15.58 -37.23
N ASN A 362 -10.25 15.15 -36.34
CA ASN A 362 -10.32 15.64 -34.97
C ASN A 362 -11.08 14.71 -34.02
N THR A 363 -11.54 13.53 -34.45
CA THR A 363 -12.31 12.65 -33.58
C THR A 363 -11.47 11.47 -33.13
N ILE A 364 -11.44 11.24 -31.82
CA ILE A 364 -10.94 10.01 -31.22
C ILE A 364 -12.09 9.28 -30.54
N THR A 365 -12.16 7.97 -30.71
CA THR A 365 -13.12 7.13 -29.96
C THR A 365 -12.39 6.02 -29.21
N LEU A 366 -12.73 5.86 -27.92
CA LEU A 366 -12.32 4.74 -27.08
C LEU A 366 -13.34 3.61 -27.15
N TRP A 367 -12.82 2.40 -27.35
CA TRP A 367 -13.54 1.16 -27.09
C TRP A 367 -12.77 0.32 -26.09
N ILE A 368 -13.51 -0.35 -25.22
CA ILE A 368 -12.99 -1.41 -24.36
C ILE A 368 -13.77 -2.67 -24.68
N GLY A 369 -13.06 -3.71 -25.10
CA GLY A 369 -13.68 -4.82 -25.82
C GLY A 369 -14.48 -4.30 -27.02
N SER A 370 -15.69 -4.81 -27.22
CA SER A 370 -16.59 -4.35 -28.29
C SER A 370 -17.48 -3.16 -27.88
N THR A 371 -17.27 -2.58 -26.69
CA THR A 371 -18.13 -1.52 -26.15
C THR A 371 -17.49 -0.14 -26.31
N LYS A 372 -18.27 0.81 -26.84
CA LYS A 372 -17.85 2.21 -26.96
C LYS A 372 -17.91 2.88 -25.59
N VAL A 373 -16.76 3.37 -25.11
CA VAL A 373 -16.63 4.00 -23.79
C VAL A 373 -16.77 5.52 -23.87
N GLY A 374 -16.30 6.12 -24.95
CA GLY A 374 -16.48 7.54 -25.19
C GLY A 374 -15.90 8.01 -26.52
N THR A 375 -16.29 9.21 -26.90
CA THR A 375 -15.77 9.91 -28.08
C THR A 375 -15.34 11.32 -27.66
N LEU A 376 -14.18 11.76 -28.17
CA LEU A 376 -13.62 13.08 -27.95
C LEU A 376 -13.37 13.77 -29.29
N THR A 377 -13.80 15.03 -29.36
CA THR A 377 -13.48 15.93 -30.47
C THR A 377 -12.34 16.86 -30.05
N LEU A 378 -11.23 16.78 -30.76
CA LEU A 378 -10.03 17.58 -30.58
C LEU A 378 -10.20 18.97 -31.17
N ALA A 379 -9.53 19.95 -30.57
CA ALA A 379 -9.49 21.32 -31.10
C ALA A 379 -8.66 21.42 -32.40
N GLN A 380 -7.71 20.51 -32.61
CA GLN A 380 -6.84 20.43 -33.78
C GLN A 380 -6.52 18.96 -34.11
N ALA A 381 -6.15 18.71 -35.37
CA ALA A 381 -5.72 17.39 -35.83
C ALA A 381 -4.45 16.93 -35.11
N LEU A 382 -4.31 15.62 -34.92
CA LEU A 382 -3.09 15.01 -34.37
C LEU A 382 -1.90 15.22 -35.34
N ALA A 383 -0.74 15.53 -34.79
CA ALA A 383 0.49 15.78 -35.54
C ALA A 383 1.58 14.76 -35.18
N THR A 384 1.34 13.48 -35.44
CA THR A 384 2.34 12.42 -35.14
C THR A 384 3.57 12.53 -36.05
N GLY A 385 4.76 12.68 -35.46
CA GLY A 385 6.04 12.69 -36.20
C GLY A 385 6.58 11.28 -36.52
N THR A 386 7.69 11.20 -37.26
CA THR A 386 8.44 9.94 -37.56
C THR A 386 9.43 9.58 -36.44
N GLY A 387 9.06 9.83 -35.18
CA GLY A 387 9.94 9.70 -34.02
C GLY A 387 10.11 8.26 -33.54
N GLN A 388 9.98 8.07 -32.22
CA GLN A 388 10.14 6.76 -31.57
C GLN A 388 8.79 6.04 -31.42
N LEU A 389 8.82 4.70 -31.43
CA LEU A 389 7.72 3.82 -31.00
C LEU A 389 8.04 3.27 -29.60
N LEU A 390 7.05 3.29 -28.71
CA LEU A 390 7.16 2.88 -27.31
C LEU A 390 5.98 1.99 -26.93
N ILE A 391 6.28 0.92 -26.19
CA ILE A 391 5.30 0.07 -25.52
C ILE A 391 5.75 -0.16 -24.08
N GLY A 392 4.89 0.06 -23.10
CA GLY A 392 5.17 -0.31 -21.71
C GLY A 392 6.09 0.61 -20.92
N LEU A 393 6.56 1.75 -21.45
CA LEU A 393 7.51 2.60 -20.72
C LEU A 393 6.86 3.38 -19.56
N PHE A 394 7.28 3.09 -18.32
CA PHE A 394 6.72 3.69 -17.10
C PHE A 394 7.44 4.95 -16.62
N PHE A 395 6.67 5.88 -16.05
CA PHE A 395 7.19 7.03 -15.30
C PHE A 395 6.66 6.96 -13.86
N GLY A 396 7.39 6.31 -12.94
CA GLY A 396 6.91 6.07 -11.57
C GLY A 396 7.81 5.20 -10.71
N ASP A 397 7.35 4.86 -9.51
CA ASP A 397 8.07 4.08 -8.50
C ASP A 397 8.17 2.56 -8.82
N GLU A 398 9.01 1.84 -8.07
CA GLU A 398 9.51 0.47 -8.31
C GLU A 398 8.43 -0.65 -8.32
N THR A 399 7.14 -0.34 -8.18
CA THR A 399 6.08 -1.35 -7.93
C THR A 399 5.03 -1.51 -9.04
N THR A 400 5.19 -0.79 -10.14
CA THR A 400 4.27 -0.83 -11.30
C THR A 400 4.66 -1.95 -12.28
N ARG A 401 3.67 -2.65 -12.87
CA ARG A 401 3.86 -3.71 -13.88
C ARG A 401 2.78 -3.65 -14.97
N MET A 402 3.08 -4.08 -16.19
CA MET A 402 2.10 -4.35 -17.24
C MET A 402 2.44 -5.67 -17.94
N ASP A 403 1.44 -6.49 -18.24
CA ASP A 403 1.61 -7.59 -19.19
C ASP A 403 0.99 -7.24 -20.54
N VAL A 404 1.66 -7.54 -21.64
CA VAL A 404 1.22 -7.26 -23.02
C VAL A 404 1.05 -8.58 -23.77
N ALA A 405 -0.17 -8.91 -24.18
CA ALA A 405 -0.46 -10.10 -24.99
C ALA A 405 -0.48 -9.81 -26.49
N ARG A 406 -0.89 -8.60 -26.90
CA ARG A 406 -0.88 -8.17 -28.30
C ARG A 406 -0.85 -6.65 -28.42
N ALA A 407 -0.20 -6.13 -29.45
CA ALA A 407 -0.31 -4.72 -29.84
C ALA A 407 -0.39 -4.60 -31.36
N GLN A 408 -1.40 -3.89 -31.89
CA GLN A 408 -1.66 -3.76 -33.33
C GLN A 408 -1.96 -2.32 -33.74
N VAL A 409 -1.56 -1.93 -34.96
CA VAL A 409 -1.95 -0.66 -35.57
C VAL A 409 -2.47 -0.88 -36.99
N TYR A 410 -3.59 -0.25 -37.28
CA TYR A 410 -4.17 -0.14 -38.63
C TYR A 410 -4.02 1.28 -39.16
N ASP A 411 -3.72 1.44 -40.43
CA ASP A 411 -3.59 2.71 -41.16
C ASP A 411 -4.92 3.37 -41.56
N ARG A 412 -6.01 2.90 -40.95
CA ARG A 412 -7.36 3.40 -41.15
C ARG A 412 -8.21 3.23 -39.89
N VAL A 413 -9.39 3.85 -39.91
CA VAL A 413 -10.43 3.58 -38.92
C VAL A 413 -11.07 2.23 -39.21
N LEU A 414 -11.08 1.34 -38.21
CA LEU A 414 -11.87 0.11 -38.26
C LEU A 414 -13.35 0.41 -38.00
N THR A 415 -14.22 -0.30 -38.71
CA THR A 415 -15.67 -0.27 -38.47
C THR A 415 -16.03 -1.02 -37.19
N ASP A 416 -17.21 -0.75 -36.61
CA ASP A 416 -17.70 -1.45 -35.42
C ASP A 416 -17.71 -2.98 -35.58
N ALA A 417 -17.98 -3.48 -36.79
CA ALA A 417 -17.98 -4.90 -37.10
C ALA A 417 -16.55 -5.49 -37.11
N GLU A 418 -15.59 -4.75 -37.67
CA GLU A 418 -14.17 -5.12 -37.67
C GLU A 418 -13.57 -5.06 -36.27
N ILE A 419 -13.94 -4.05 -35.48
CA ILE A 419 -13.58 -3.95 -34.05
C ILE A 419 -14.09 -5.17 -33.30
N ARG A 420 -15.38 -5.54 -33.49
CA ARG A 420 -15.95 -6.74 -32.88
C ARG A 420 -15.20 -8.01 -33.28
N ALA A 421 -14.83 -8.16 -34.55
CA ALA A 421 -14.06 -9.30 -35.03
C ALA A 421 -12.68 -9.39 -34.34
N LYS A 422 -11.95 -8.27 -34.23
CA LYS A 422 -10.67 -8.22 -33.50
C LYS A 422 -10.82 -8.51 -32.02
N VAL A 423 -11.91 -8.07 -31.41
CA VAL A 423 -12.18 -8.36 -30.00
C VAL A 423 -12.45 -9.84 -29.77
N ILE A 424 -13.16 -10.52 -30.68
CA ILE A 424 -13.36 -11.97 -30.61
C ILE A 424 -12.01 -12.71 -30.66
N GLU A 425 -11.18 -12.33 -31.62
CA GLU A 425 -9.84 -12.90 -31.79
C GLU A 425 -8.97 -12.70 -30.54
N LEU A 426 -8.87 -11.46 -30.05
CA LEU A 426 -8.05 -11.15 -28.89
C LEU A 426 -8.62 -11.73 -27.59
N ASN A 427 -9.94 -11.86 -27.49
CA ASN A 427 -10.58 -12.51 -26.35
C ASN A 427 -10.16 -13.98 -26.24
N ALA A 428 -10.02 -14.70 -27.35
CA ALA A 428 -9.51 -16.07 -27.36
C ALA A 428 -8.09 -16.17 -26.79
N ILE A 429 -7.28 -15.12 -26.96
CA ILE A 429 -5.90 -15.05 -26.46
C ILE A 429 -5.83 -14.69 -24.97
N VAL A 430 -6.65 -13.74 -24.50
CA VAL A 430 -6.51 -13.19 -23.13
C VAL A 430 -7.48 -13.76 -22.11
N ALA A 431 -8.61 -14.36 -22.53
CA ALA A 431 -9.69 -14.75 -21.61
C ALA A 431 -10.44 -16.04 -21.99
N ASN A 432 -10.58 -16.35 -23.29
CA ASN A 432 -11.40 -17.44 -23.85
C ASN A 432 -12.85 -17.49 -23.32
N ASP A 433 -13.42 -16.32 -22.98
CA ASP A 433 -14.76 -16.22 -22.40
C ASP A 433 -15.87 -16.36 -23.46
N THR A 434 -17.04 -16.82 -23.01
CA THR A 434 -18.23 -17.07 -23.85
C THR A 434 -19.28 -15.97 -23.66
N SER A 435 -20.55 -16.23 -23.95
CA SER A 435 -21.63 -15.24 -23.79
C SER A 435 -22.09 -15.10 -22.32
N ILE A 436 -22.31 -13.87 -21.88
CA ILE A 436 -22.80 -13.46 -20.56
C ILE A 436 -24.24 -13.90 -20.34
N THR A 437 -24.52 -14.31 -19.10
CA THR A 437 -25.87 -14.51 -18.57
C THR A 437 -26.13 -13.53 -17.42
N ASP A 438 -27.37 -13.51 -16.91
CA ASP A 438 -27.71 -12.63 -15.79
C ASP A 438 -26.94 -13.02 -14.52
N PRO A 439 -26.33 -12.05 -13.81
CA PRO A 439 -25.68 -12.33 -12.54
C PRO A 439 -26.68 -12.71 -11.45
N ALA A 440 -26.20 -13.27 -10.36
CA ALA A 440 -27.01 -13.36 -9.15
C ALA A 440 -27.29 -11.95 -8.61
N ALA A 441 -28.46 -11.78 -7.98
CA ALA A 441 -28.79 -10.52 -7.32
C ALA A 441 -27.76 -10.21 -6.23
N PRO A 442 -27.19 -8.98 -6.20
CA PRO A 442 -26.25 -8.61 -5.16
C PRO A 442 -26.89 -8.69 -3.78
N THR A 443 -26.08 -8.99 -2.79
CA THR A 443 -26.42 -8.97 -1.36
C THR A 443 -25.66 -7.86 -0.66
N GLY A 444 -26.22 -7.30 0.42
CA GLY A 444 -25.58 -6.22 1.18
C GLY A 444 -25.38 -6.56 2.65
N SER A 445 -24.30 -6.03 3.23
CA SER A 445 -24.01 -6.07 4.66
C SER A 445 -23.62 -4.67 5.15
N LEU A 446 -24.03 -4.30 6.35
CA LEU A 446 -23.69 -2.99 6.91
C LEU A 446 -22.21 -2.94 7.31
N ILE A 447 -21.60 -1.77 7.12
CA ILE A 447 -20.27 -1.44 7.63
C ILE A 447 -20.31 -0.27 8.63
N SER A 448 -21.34 0.58 8.56
CA SER A 448 -21.61 1.66 9.51
C SER A 448 -23.07 2.13 9.38
N PRO A 449 -23.57 3.01 10.27
CA PRO A 449 -24.89 3.61 10.12
C PRO A 449 -25.10 4.41 8.82
N THR A 450 -24.01 4.79 8.13
CA THR A 450 -24.03 5.55 6.87
C THR A 450 -23.34 4.82 5.71
N GLY A 451 -23.09 3.52 5.85
CA GLY A 451 -22.39 2.75 4.85
C GLY A 451 -22.68 1.26 4.90
N PHE A 452 -22.62 0.63 3.73
CA PHE A 452 -22.77 -0.80 3.56
C PHE A 452 -21.81 -1.31 2.50
N THR A 453 -21.45 -2.58 2.56
CA THR A 453 -20.84 -3.31 1.45
C THR A 453 -21.92 -4.05 0.68
N PHE A 454 -21.80 -4.12 -0.64
CA PHE A 454 -22.56 -5.08 -1.44
C PHE A 454 -21.61 -6.02 -2.15
N SER A 455 -22.03 -7.27 -2.30
CA SER A 455 -21.30 -8.33 -2.98
C SER A 455 -22.22 -9.17 -3.84
N GLY A 456 -21.69 -9.71 -4.92
CA GLY A 456 -22.44 -10.58 -5.82
C GLY A 456 -21.52 -11.54 -6.55
N THR A 457 -22.14 -12.48 -7.26
CA THR A 457 -21.44 -13.37 -8.17
C THR A 457 -21.75 -13.01 -9.62
N ALA A 458 -20.73 -13.15 -10.44
CA ALA A 458 -20.72 -12.88 -11.85
C ALA A 458 -20.96 -14.13 -12.68
N SER A 459 -21.58 -13.98 -13.84
CA SER A 459 -21.85 -15.09 -14.76
C SER A 459 -20.58 -15.61 -15.44
N GLN A 460 -19.53 -14.79 -15.51
CA GLN A 460 -18.25 -15.11 -16.16
C GLN A 460 -17.06 -14.54 -15.40
N SER A 461 -15.89 -15.08 -15.71
CA SER A 461 -14.61 -14.76 -15.10
C SER A 461 -14.01 -13.44 -15.59
N TYR A 462 -14.36 -12.99 -16.80
CA TYR A 462 -13.85 -11.74 -17.38
C TYR A 462 -14.99 -10.81 -17.85
N GLY A 463 -14.65 -9.52 -18.03
CA GLY A 463 -15.60 -8.45 -18.38
C GLY A 463 -15.88 -7.50 -17.22
N TYR A 464 -17.08 -6.95 -17.14
CA TYR A 464 -17.41 -5.84 -16.23
C TYR A 464 -18.76 -6.05 -15.56
N THR A 465 -18.86 -5.71 -14.28
CA THR A 465 -20.12 -5.52 -13.56
C THR A 465 -20.32 -4.03 -13.34
N LEU A 466 -21.30 -3.44 -14.01
CA LEU A 466 -21.70 -2.05 -13.78
C LEU A 466 -22.74 -2.01 -12.67
N TRP A 467 -22.67 -1.01 -11.81
CA TRP A 467 -23.55 -0.91 -10.65
C TRP A 467 -23.97 0.53 -10.35
N ALA A 468 -25.18 0.68 -9.81
CA ALA A 468 -25.68 1.94 -9.28
C ALA A 468 -26.56 1.68 -8.05
N VAL A 469 -26.46 2.55 -7.06
CA VAL A 469 -27.19 2.44 -5.79
C VAL A 469 -28.25 3.52 -5.74
N THR A 470 -29.52 3.15 -5.56
CA THR A 470 -30.63 4.11 -5.44
C THR A 470 -31.54 3.75 -4.28
N THR A 471 -32.50 4.62 -3.96
CA THR A 471 -33.56 4.35 -2.98
C THR A 471 -34.78 3.64 -3.59
N SER A 472 -34.73 3.30 -4.89
CA SER A 472 -35.84 2.68 -5.62
C SER A 472 -35.54 1.24 -5.99
N ALA A 473 -36.52 0.36 -5.77
CA ALA A 473 -36.46 -1.04 -6.22
C ALA A 473 -36.75 -1.19 -7.73
N THR A 474 -37.22 -0.14 -8.41
CA THR A 474 -37.50 -0.19 -9.84
C THR A 474 -36.18 -0.28 -10.62
N PRO A 475 -35.97 -1.30 -11.48
CA PRO A 475 -34.73 -1.44 -12.23
C PRO A 475 -34.41 -0.18 -13.04
N LEU A 476 -33.19 0.33 -12.87
CA LEU A 476 -32.66 1.38 -13.74
C LEU A 476 -32.42 0.83 -15.15
N THR A 477 -32.47 1.70 -16.16
CA THR A 477 -31.95 1.37 -17.48
C THR A 477 -30.43 1.28 -17.45
N LYS A 478 -29.85 0.50 -18.37
CA LYS A 478 -28.39 0.39 -18.51
C LYS A 478 -27.71 1.75 -18.74
N ALA A 479 -28.37 2.64 -19.46
CA ALA A 479 -27.90 4.00 -19.69
C ALA A 479 -27.87 4.84 -18.39
N GLU A 480 -28.89 4.73 -17.54
CA GLU A 480 -28.92 5.40 -16.24
C GLU A 480 -27.86 4.88 -15.29
N ILE A 481 -27.61 3.56 -15.27
CA ILE A 481 -26.53 2.94 -14.48
C ILE A 481 -25.17 3.47 -14.95
N ARG A 482 -24.92 3.48 -16.27
CA ARG A 482 -23.68 4.02 -16.86
C ARG A 482 -23.48 5.51 -16.54
N ALA A 483 -24.55 6.29 -16.51
CA ALA A 483 -24.52 7.71 -16.24
C ALA A 483 -24.57 8.06 -14.73
N GLY A 484 -24.84 7.09 -13.85
CA GLY A 484 -25.06 7.34 -12.42
C GLY A 484 -26.28 8.22 -12.11
N THR A 485 -27.26 8.27 -13.01
CA THR A 485 -28.37 9.24 -12.90
C THR A 485 -29.24 8.92 -11.68
N GLY A 486 -29.29 9.83 -10.70
CA GLY A 486 -30.09 9.67 -9.48
C GLY A 486 -29.54 8.65 -8.47
N ALA A 487 -28.31 8.16 -8.66
CA ALA A 487 -27.68 7.21 -7.78
C ALA A 487 -26.95 7.91 -6.61
N LEU A 488 -27.01 7.30 -5.41
CA LEU A 488 -26.15 7.67 -4.28
C LEU A 488 -24.67 7.44 -4.62
N ALA A 489 -24.40 6.28 -5.21
CA ALA A 489 -23.09 5.87 -5.68
C ALA A 489 -23.28 4.99 -6.91
N PHE A 490 -22.34 5.04 -7.83
CA PHE A 490 -22.34 4.20 -9.03
C PHE A 490 -20.90 3.91 -9.43
N GLY A 491 -20.72 2.88 -10.25
CA GLY A 491 -19.41 2.52 -10.74
C GLY A 491 -19.44 1.26 -11.59
N GLN A 492 -18.26 0.72 -11.79
CA GLN A 492 -18.05 -0.52 -12.51
C GLN A 492 -16.94 -1.29 -11.81
N ILE A 493 -17.09 -2.61 -11.79
CA ILE A 493 -16.12 -3.54 -11.24
C ILE A 493 -15.69 -4.41 -12.41
N ALA A 494 -14.46 -4.24 -12.84
CA ALA A 494 -13.90 -5.12 -13.85
C ALA A 494 -13.60 -6.50 -13.20
N ARG A 495 -13.72 -7.59 -13.97
CA ARG A 495 -13.57 -8.97 -13.52
C ARG A 495 -12.40 -9.62 -14.25
N SER A 496 -11.55 -10.34 -13.52
CA SER A 496 -10.37 -11.01 -14.09
C SER A 496 -10.12 -12.32 -13.39
N ASN A 497 -10.54 -13.42 -14.02
CA ASN A 497 -10.52 -14.75 -13.44
C ASN A 497 -11.28 -14.85 -12.11
N THR A 498 -12.25 -13.96 -11.88
CA THR A 498 -13.04 -13.93 -10.64
C THR A 498 -14.52 -13.83 -10.97
N THR A 499 -15.29 -14.74 -10.39
CA THR A 499 -16.75 -14.74 -10.48
C THR A 499 -17.40 -14.06 -9.28
N SER A 500 -16.63 -13.32 -8.46
CA SER A 500 -17.13 -12.64 -7.27
C SER A 500 -16.65 -11.19 -7.25
N TYR A 501 -17.52 -10.29 -6.77
CA TYR A 501 -17.19 -8.88 -6.58
C TYR A 501 -17.75 -8.37 -5.25
N SER A 502 -17.11 -7.33 -4.70
CA SER A 502 -17.53 -6.65 -3.48
C SER A 502 -17.16 -5.17 -3.54
N GLN A 503 -18.06 -4.31 -3.08
CA GLN A 503 -17.89 -2.86 -3.11
C GLN A 503 -18.48 -2.21 -1.87
N ALA A 504 -17.72 -1.31 -1.24
CA ALA A 504 -18.19 -0.46 -0.16
C ALA A 504 -18.90 0.79 -0.72
N VAL A 505 -20.02 1.15 -0.09
CA VAL A 505 -20.83 2.34 -0.34
C VAL A 505 -20.87 3.16 0.96
N THR A 506 -20.54 4.44 0.88
CA THR A 506 -20.54 5.38 2.00
C THR A 506 -21.42 6.59 1.68
N GLY A 507 -21.75 7.40 2.69
CA GLY A 507 -22.59 8.60 2.51
C GLY A 507 -24.09 8.30 2.43
N ALA A 508 -24.50 7.06 2.74
CA ALA A 508 -25.90 6.71 2.84
C ALA A 508 -26.56 7.44 4.02
N THR A 509 -27.82 7.84 3.82
CA THR A 509 -28.65 8.34 4.92
C THR A 509 -29.00 7.20 5.89
N VAL A 510 -28.91 7.47 7.19
CA VAL A 510 -29.26 6.56 8.29
C VAL A 510 -30.73 6.13 8.20
N GLY A 511 -31.02 4.85 8.46
CA GLY A 511 -32.39 4.29 8.46
C GLY A 511 -33.07 4.25 7.08
N GLN A 512 -32.34 4.52 6.00
CA GLN A 512 -32.87 4.54 4.64
C GLN A 512 -32.56 3.22 3.94
N THR A 513 -33.54 2.69 3.21
CA THR A 513 -33.36 1.52 2.35
C THR A 513 -32.79 1.91 1.00
N TYR A 514 -31.78 1.17 0.55
CA TYR A 514 -31.13 1.29 -0.75
C TYR A 514 -31.20 -0.04 -1.53
N TYR A 515 -31.12 0.06 -2.85
CA TYR A 515 -31.12 -1.04 -3.81
C TYR A 515 -29.92 -0.89 -4.73
N VAL A 516 -29.20 -1.99 -4.96
CA VAL A 516 -28.09 -2.06 -5.90
C VAL A 516 -28.61 -2.61 -7.22
N HIS A 517 -28.48 -1.82 -8.27
CA HIS A 517 -28.81 -2.17 -9.65
C HIS A 517 -27.52 -2.57 -10.34
N THR A 518 -27.43 -3.80 -10.84
CA THR A 518 -26.23 -4.30 -11.52
C THR A 518 -26.56 -4.90 -12.88
N PHE A 519 -25.65 -4.77 -13.83
CA PHE A 519 -25.65 -5.60 -15.03
C PHE A 519 -24.21 -5.87 -15.44
N GLU A 520 -24.02 -6.91 -16.23
CA GLU A 520 -22.71 -7.35 -16.68
C GLU A 520 -22.51 -7.05 -18.14
N ALA A 521 -21.29 -6.71 -18.53
CA ALA A 521 -20.87 -6.50 -19.90
C ALA A 521 -19.62 -7.32 -20.18
N GLY A 522 -19.64 -8.11 -21.25
CA GLY A 522 -18.57 -9.02 -21.62
C GLY A 522 -17.54 -8.29 -22.45
N LEU A 523 -16.38 -8.92 -22.64
CA LEU A 523 -15.38 -8.40 -23.56
C LEU A 523 -15.94 -8.35 -25.00
N LEU A 524 -16.84 -9.27 -25.36
CA LEU A 524 -17.50 -9.35 -26.67
C LEU A 524 -18.65 -8.34 -26.86
N GLY A 525 -18.92 -7.49 -25.85
CA GLY A 525 -19.96 -6.46 -25.88
C GLY A 525 -21.39 -6.98 -25.72
N ASP A 526 -21.52 -8.25 -25.40
CA ASP A 526 -22.73 -8.85 -24.83
C ASP A 526 -22.99 -8.28 -23.43
N GLU A 527 -24.27 -8.09 -23.11
CA GLU A 527 -24.67 -7.52 -21.83
C GLU A 527 -25.81 -8.34 -21.23
N SER A 528 -25.75 -8.55 -19.92
CA SER A 528 -26.86 -9.15 -19.17
C SER A 528 -28.07 -8.21 -19.08
N GLY A 529 -29.18 -8.72 -18.55
CA GLY A 529 -30.24 -7.92 -17.95
C GLY A 529 -29.77 -7.18 -16.70
N VAL A 530 -30.54 -6.16 -16.29
CA VAL A 530 -30.32 -5.45 -15.02
C VAL A 530 -30.94 -6.27 -13.89
N VAL A 531 -30.13 -6.63 -12.91
CA VAL A 531 -30.51 -7.34 -11.70
C VAL A 531 -30.51 -6.36 -10.53
N VAL A 532 -31.49 -6.48 -9.63
CA VAL A 532 -31.65 -5.59 -8.48
C VAL A 532 -31.51 -6.39 -7.20
N SER A 533 -30.74 -5.88 -6.25
CA SER A 533 -30.60 -6.47 -4.91
C SER A 533 -31.92 -6.47 -4.14
N SER A 534 -31.98 -7.25 -3.06
CA SER A 534 -32.94 -6.96 -1.98
C SER A 534 -32.64 -5.60 -1.35
N GLY A 535 -33.62 -5.02 -0.64
CA GLY A 535 -33.45 -3.74 0.03
C GLY A 535 -32.44 -3.84 1.17
N ILE A 536 -31.40 -3.00 1.12
CA ILE A 536 -30.37 -2.86 2.14
C ILE A 536 -30.72 -1.65 2.98
N THR A 537 -31.14 -1.85 4.23
CA THR A 537 -31.53 -0.75 5.12
C THR A 537 -30.36 -0.44 6.04
N THR A 538 -29.86 0.79 5.99
CA THR A 538 -28.85 1.26 6.95
C THR A 538 -29.44 1.27 8.36
N ASP A 539 -28.59 0.99 9.36
CA ASP A 539 -29.03 0.96 10.76
C ASP A 539 -29.63 2.31 11.18
N THR A 540 -30.52 2.28 12.17
CA THR A 540 -30.90 3.49 12.90
C THR A 540 -29.68 4.04 13.63
N ALA A 541 -29.48 5.36 13.59
CA ALA A 541 -28.35 5.99 14.24
C ALA A 541 -28.34 5.57 15.71
N ASP A 542 -27.18 5.11 16.17
CA ASP A 542 -26.92 5.07 17.59
C ASP A 542 -26.96 6.52 18.09
N VAL A 543 -27.92 6.80 18.97
CA VAL A 543 -28.11 8.09 19.62
C VAL A 543 -27.85 8.00 21.11
N THR A 544 -27.49 6.81 21.60
CA THR A 544 -27.18 6.59 23.01
C THR A 544 -25.75 7.02 23.20
N ALA A 545 -25.53 8.01 24.07
CA ALA A 545 -24.17 8.41 24.42
C ALA A 545 -23.60 7.47 25.49
N PRO A 546 -22.27 7.22 25.49
CA PRO A 546 -21.65 6.46 26.56
C PRO A 546 -21.90 7.09 27.93
N VAL A 547 -22.13 6.24 28.93
CA VAL A 547 -22.19 6.66 30.34
C VAL A 547 -20.84 6.41 30.99
N LEU A 548 -20.27 7.47 31.57
CA LEU A 548 -19.05 7.39 32.36
C LEU A 548 -19.37 7.34 33.86
N SER A 549 -18.68 6.47 34.59
CA SER A 549 -18.82 6.33 36.05
C SER A 549 -17.48 6.07 36.74
N SER A 550 -17.45 6.22 38.06
CA SER A 550 -16.30 5.91 38.92
C SER A 550 -14.97 6.57 38.49
N PRO A 551 -14.93 7.88 38.14
CA PRO A 551 -13.69 8.55 37.78
C PRO A 551 -12.74 8.65 38.99
N THR A 552 -11.47 8.32 38.79
CA THR A 552 -10.41 8.41 39.80
C THR A 552 -9.24 9.26 39.32
N GLY A 553 -8.48 9.80 40.27
CA GLY A 553 -7.23 10.52 40.02
C GLY A 553 -6.36 10.36 41.27
N THR A 554 -5.14 9.84 41.09
CA THR A 554 -4.24 9.47 42.18
C THR A 554 -2.84 9.94 41.83
N GLN A 555 -2.20 10.71 42.72
CA GLN A 555 -0.81 11.11 42.53
C GLN A 555 0.09 9.86 42.43
N THR A 556 1.10 9.91 41.57
CA THR A 556 2.18 8.91 41.52
C THR A 556 3.57 9.52 41.75
N GLY A 557 3.69 10.85 41.73
CA GLY A 557 4.96 11.56 41.95
C GLY A 557 4.80 13.07 42.12
N THR A 558 5.90 13.81 41.98
CA THR A 558 5.93 15.27 42.06
C THR A 558 5.35 15.95 40.83
N SER A 559 5.36 15.28 39.66
CA SER A 559 4.78 15.76 38.42
C SER A 559 3.87 14.76 37.70
N THR A 560 3.53 13.63 38.34
CA THR A 560 2.79 12.51 37.72
C THR A 560 1.58 12.04 38.52
N ALA A 561 0.58 11.51 37.82
CA ALA A 561 -0.63 10.93 38.41
C ALA A 561 -1.24 9.89 37.46
N ASP A 562 -1.94 8.92 38.04
CA ASP A 562 -2.76 7.95 37.29
C ASP A 562 -4.24 8.23 37.53
N GLY A 563 -5.06 7.90 36.55
CA GLY A 563 -6.50 8.05 36.64
C GLY A 563 -7.24 6.91 35.97
N THR A 564 -8.48 6.69 36.37
CA THR A 564 -9.36 5.68 35.76
C THR A 564 -10.77 6.23 35.59
N VAL A 565 -11.53 5.68 34.64
CA VAL A 565 -12.97 5.91 34.52
C VAL A 565 -13.62 4.69 33.89
N SER A 566 -14.80 4.28 34.36
CA SER A 566 -15.54 3.17 33.75
C SER A 566 -16.50 3.70 32.69
N THR A 567 -16.66 2.98 31.58
CA THR A 567 -17.66 3.23 30.55
C THR A 567 -18.54 2.00 30.33
N ASP A 568 -19.79 2.18 29.95
CA ASP A 568 -20.72 1.11 29.57
C ASP A 568 -20.66 0.73 28.09
N GLU A 569 -19.79 1.35 27.29
CA GLU A 569 -19.63 1.05 25.87
C GLU A 569 -18.23 0.53 25.52
N ALA A 570 -18.17 -0.41 24.57
CA ALA A 570 -16.96 -1.14 24.17
C ALA A 570 -16.37 -0.69 22.83
N ASN A 571 -16.65 0.53 22.40
CA ASN A 571 -16.21 1.09 21.13
C ASN A 571 -15.79 2.56 21.34
N GLY A 572 -15.25 3.24 20.33
CA GLY A 572 -14.98 4.68 20.40
C GLY A 572 -13.62 5.06 21.02
N THR A 573 -13.53 6.30 21.50
CA THR A 573 -12.30 6.91 22.04
C THR A 573 -12.58 7.70 23.31
N LEU A 574 -11.89 7.34 24.39
CA LEU A 574 -11.84 8.10 25.63
C LEU A 574 -10.83 9.24 25.52
N PHE A 575 -11.21 10.43 25.94
CA PHE A 575 -10.38 11.63 26.04
C PHE A 575 -10.29 12.07 27.49
N TRP A 576 -9.15 12.66 27.87
CA TRP A 576 -9.00 13.26 29.18
C TRP A 576 -8.15 14.53 29.16
N VAL A 577 -8.41 15.39 30.14
CA VAL A 577 -7.56 16.53 30.53
C VAL A 577 -7.42 16.58 32.04
N ILE A 578 -6.31 17.11 32.52
CA ILE A 578 -6.00 17.29 33.94
C ILE A 578 -5.98 18.78 34.23
N ALA A 579 -6.95 19.28 35.00
CA ALA A 579 -7.09 20.69 35.34
C ALA A 579 -6.70 20.94 36.81
N PRO A 580 -6.17 22.14 37.17
CA PRO A 580 -5.97 22.50 38.56
C PRO A 580 -7.31 22.46 39.30
N ALA A 581 -7.33 21.95 40.53
CA ALA A 581 -8.56 21.62 41.23
C ALA A 581 -9.49 22.82 41.51
N ALA A 582 -8.92 24.03 41.47
CA ALA A 582 -9.62 25.31 41.64
C ALA A 582 -10.32 25.80 40.36
N GLU A 583 -10.00 25.24 39.20
CA GLU A 583 -10.64 25.60 37.93
C GLU A 583 -12.02 24.93 37.76
N SER A 584 -12.85 25.54 36.92
CA SER A 584 -14.12 24.95 36.49
C SER A 584 -13.89 23.70 35.65
N ALA A 585 -14.85 22.77 35.64
CA ALA A 585 -14.77 21.61 34.76
C ALA A 585 -14.87 22.03 33.27
N PRO A 586 -14.01 21.52 32.38
CA PRO A 586 -14.14 21.74 30.94
C PRO A 586 -15.37 21.05 30.36
N THR A 587 -15.85 21.50 29.21
CA THR A 587 -16.91 20.84 28.42
C THR A 587 -16.36 19.62 27.67
N ALA A 588 -17.24 18.72 27.22
CA ALA A 588 -16.84 17.54 26.43
C ALA A 588 -16.01 17.93 25.18
N ASP A 589 -16.41 18.99 24.47
CA ASP A 589 -15.68 19.51 23.31
C ASP A 589 -14.29 20.04 23.66
N GLN A 590 -14.17 20.74 24.79
CA GLN A 590 -12.88 21.20 25.29
C GLN A 590 -11.98 20.02 25.64
N ILE A 591 -12.51 18.96 26.29
CA ILE A 591 -11.71 17.77 26.61
C ILE A 591 -11.24 17.07 25.33
N ILE A 592 -12.11 16.89 24.33
CA ILE A 592 -11.76 16.31 23.03
C ILE A 592 -10.69 17.15 22.32
N ALA A 593 -10.75 18.48 22.45
CA ALA A 593 -9.75 19.40 21.93
C ALA A 593 -8.47 19.52 22.79
N GLY A 594 -8.42 18.85 23.95
CA GLY A 594 -7.29 18.92 24.88
C GLY A 594 -7.18 20.23 25.69
N GLN A 595 -8.29 20.95 25.85
CA GLN A 595 -8.39 22.27 26.45
C GLN A 595 -8.95 22.25 27.88
N LEU A 596 -8.62 23.30 28.64
CA LEU A 596 -9.21 23.63 29.94
C LEU A 596 -10.52 24.44 29.76
N ALA A 597 -11.23 24.71 30.85
CA ALA A 597 -12.52 25.40 30.81
C ALA A 597 -12.44 26.82 30.20
N ALA A 598 -11.29 27.47 30.29
CA ALA A 598 -11.04 28.78 29.66
C ALA A 598 -10.78 28.70 28.14
N GLY A 599 -10.80 27.51 27.53
CA GLY A 599 -10.45 27.28 26.12
C GLY A 599 -8.94 27.30 25.84
N THR A 600 -8.12 27.44 26.88
CA THR A 600 -6.66 27.34 26.79
C THR A 600 -6.22 25.88 26.72
N ASP A 601 -5.10 25.59 26.07
CA ASP A 601 -4.54 24.23 26.03
C ASP A 601 -4.18 23.74 27.44
N ALA A 602 -4.46 22.46 27.75
CA ALA A 602 -4.13 21.88 29.07
C ALA A 602 -2.62 21.64 29.27
N GLY A 603 -1.84 21.71 28.20
CA GLY A 603 -0.40 21.41 28.17
C GLY A 603 -0.10 19.94 27.88
N LEU A 604 1.11 19.68 27.39
CA LEU A 604 1.59 18.31 27.16
C LEU A 604 1.64 17.55 28.49
N GLY A 605 1.33 16.25 28.48
CA GLY A 605 1.29 15.41 29.68
C GLY A 605 0.04 15.54 30.54
N ARG A 606 -0.73 16.63 30.39
CA ARG A 606 -1.99 16.88 31.10
C ARG A 606 -3.23 16.67 30.23
N LYS A 607 -3.08 16.06 29.06
CA LYS A 607 -4.15 15.68 28.14
C LYS A 607 -3.82 14.38 27.43
N GLY A 608 -4.82 13.67 26.95
CA GLY A 608 -4.60 12.50 26.10
C GLY A 608 -5.89 11.86 25.61
N SER A 609 -5.72 10.82 24.79
CA SER A 609 -6.82 10.00 24.27
C SER A 609 -6.42 8.53 24.22
N LYS A 610 -7.41 7.64 24.32
CA LYS A 610 -7.23 6.18 24.32
C LYS A 610 -8.44 5.52 23.64
N THR A 611 -8.19 4.61 22.71
CA THR A 611 -9.24 3.79 22.10
C THR A 611 -9.89 2.88 23.16
N VAL A 612 -11.22 2.78 23.14
CA VAL A 612 -11.99 1.89 24.00
C VAL A 612 -12.38 0.65 23.22
N THR A 613 -11.98 -0.53 23.71
CA THR A 613 -12.24 -1.82 23.06
C THR A 613 -13.12 -2.76 23.91
N ALA A 614 -13.43 -2.37 25.15
CA ALA A 614 -14.26 -3.13 26.07
C ALA A 614 -14.94 -2.19 27.07
N THR A 615 -16.15 -2.56 27.50
CA THR A 615 -16.84 -1.90 28.63
C THR A 615 -16.04 -2.05 29.91
N GLY A 616 -16.29 -1.19 30.89
CA GLY A 616 -15.67 -1.20 32.21
C GLY A 616 -14.53 -0.19 32.32
N THR A 617 -13.65 -0.41 33.29
CA THR A 617 -12.63 0.55 33.72
C THR A 617 -11.53 0.77 32.68
N GLN A 618 -11.32 2.03 32.33
CA GLN A 618 -10.28 2.53 31.47
C GLN A 618 -9.24 3.28 32.29
N SER A 619 -7.98 2.82 32.26
CA SER A 619 -6.86 3.49 32.94
C SER A 619 -6.10 4.42 32.00
N VAL A 620 -5.64 5.55 32.55
CA VAL A 620 -4.85 6.60 31.90
C VAL A 620 -3.78 7.11 32.86
N SER A 621 -2.80 7.85 32.35
CA SER A 621 -1.78 8.52 33.15
C SER A 621 -1.60 9.98 32.72
N GLY A 622 -0.99 10.76 33.61
CA GLY A 622 -0.70 12.18 33.46
C GLY A 622 0.70 12.51 33.97
N THR A 623 1.33 13.48 33.32
CA THR A 623 2.68 13.97 33.62
C THR A 623 2.74 15.50 33.55
N LEU A 624 3.91 16.09 33.83
CA LEU A 624 4.18 17.52 33.69
C LEU A 624 3.27 18.43 34.56
N MET A 625 2.80 17.91 35.69
CA MET A 625 2.07 18.70 36.69
C MET A 625 3.03 19.44 37.63
N LYS A 626 2.65 20.64 38.06
CA LYS A 626 3.40 21.38 39.10
C LYS A 626 3.37 20.59 40.42
N ALA A 627 4.51 20.48 41.09
CA ALA A 627 4.62 19.88 42.42
C ALA A 627 3.77 20.62 43.46
N ASN A 628 3.33 19.88 44.49
CA ASN A 628 2.51 20.40 45.59
C ASN A 628 1.27 21.20 45.11
N THR A 629 0.65 20.77 44.00
CA THR A 629 -0.51 21.46 43.41
C THR A 629 -1.67 20.48 43.27
N ALA A 630 -2.87 20.93 43.60
CA ALA A 630 -4.09 20.13 43.52
C ALA A 630 -4.65 20.11 42.08
N TYR A 631 -5.04 18.94 41.59
CA TYR A 631 -5.57 18.69 40.25
C TYR A 631 -6.78 17.74 40.27
N LYS A 632 -7.50 17.69 39.15
CA LYS A 632 -8.57 16.71 38.84
C LYS A 632 -8.38 16.18 37.43
N PHE A 633 -8.69 14.91 37.21
CA PHE A 633 -8.93 14.39 35.86
C PHE A 633 -10.36 14.70 35.43
N HIS A 634 -10.53 15.07 34.16
CA HIS A 634 -11.81 15.22 33.48
C HIS A 634 -11.81 14.32 32.25
N TYR A 635 -12.87 13.53 32.09
CA TYR A 635 -13.02 12.50 31.07
C TYR A 635 -14.21 12.77 30.17
N CYS A 636 -14.07 12.43 28.89
CA CYS A 636 -15.17 12.36 27.92
C CYS A 636 -14.96 11.14 27.03
N HIS A 637 -15.99 10.33 26.84
CA HIS A 637 -15.97 9.23 25.88
C HIS A 637 -16.80 9.62 24.66
N ARG A 638 -16.20 9.51 23.46
CA ARG A 638 -16.92 9.61 22.19
C ARG A 638 -16.99 8.23 21.55
N ASP A 639 -18.19 7.70 21.36
CA ASP A 639 -18.40 6.39 20.75
C ASP A 639 -18.05 6.37 19.24
N ALA A 640 -18.20 5.22 18.60
CA ALA A 640 -17.99 5.06 17.15
C ALA A 640 -19.00 5.85 16.29
N SER A 641 -20.17 6.18 16.85
CA SER A 641 -21.24 6.94 16.21
C SER A 641 -21.14 8.45 16.47
N SER A 642 -20.06 8.90 17.14
CA SER A 642 -19.79 10.27 17.55
C SER A 642 -20.70 10.86 18.65
N ASN A 643 -21.48 10.05 19.36
CA ASN A 643 -22.15 10.50 20.58
C ASN A 643 -21.13 10.72 21.68
N LYS A 644 -21.32 11.78 22.49
CA LYS A 644 -20.38 12.19 23.54
C LYS A 644 -21.01 11.94 24.90
N SER A 645 -20.28 11.29 25.79
CA SER A 645 -20.65 11.15 27.18
C SER A 645 -20.78 12.52 27.86
N ASN A 646 -21.47 12.54 28.99
CA ASN A 646 -21.27 13.62 29.96
C ASN A 646 -19.81 13.63 30.46
N VAL A 647 -19.36 14.79 30.93
CA VAL A 647 -18.01 14.93 31.51
C VAL A 647 -17.98 14.28 32.89
N ALA A 648 -17.16 13.25 33.06
CA ALA A 648 -16.89 12.64 34.36
C ALA A 648 -15.62 13.23 34.96
N SER A 649 -15.67 13.71 36.21
CA SER A 649 -14.54 14.35 36.89
C SER A 649 -14.12 13.56 38.13
N SER A 650 -12.83 13.36 38.33
CA SER A 650 -12.29 12.68 39.52
C SER A 650 -12.42 13.54 40.78
N ALA A 651 -12.23 12.91 41.94
CA ALA A 651 -11.85 13.64 43.15
C ALA A 651 -10.52 14.40 42.95
N SER A 652 -10.30 15.44 43.74
CA SER A 652 -9.03 16.19 43.72
C SER A 652 -7.91 15.32 44.29
N PHE A 653 -6.75 15.35 43.63
CA PHE A 653 -5.49 14.83 44.17
C PHE A 653 -4.44 15.94 44.15
N THR A 654 -3.51 15.93 45.08
CA THR A 654 -2.37 16.87 45.11
C THR A 654 -1.14 16.11 44.64
N THR A 655 -0.28 16.71 43.83
CA THR A 655 1.03 16.11 43.49
C THR A 655 1.99 16.16 44.68
N ALA A 656 2.98 15.27 44.72
CA ALA A 656 3.95 15.25 45.80
C ALA A 656 4.76 16.56 45.87
N SER A 657 5.22 16.91 47.06
CA SER A 657 6.17 18.01 47.25
C SER A 657 7.58 17.57 46.87
N GLY A 658 8.28 18.35 46.04
CA GLY A 658 9.68 18.12 45.63
C GLY A 658 10.07 18.94 44.40
N ALA A 659 11.37 19.07 44.13
CA ALA A 659 11.83 19.73 42.91
C ALA A 659 11.39 18.94 41.67
N LEU A 660 10.95 19.64 40.62
CA LEU A 660 10.62 19.03 39.34
C LEU A 660 11.87 18.34 38.75
N PRO A 661 11.73 17.23 38.01
CA PRO A 661 12.80 16.74 37.16
C PRO A 661 13.35 17.86 36.27
N LEU A 662 14.64 17.82 35.99
CA LEU A 662 15.36 18.87 35.26
C LEU A 662 14.72 19.19 33.90
N TYR A 663 14.27 18.15 33.21
CA TYR A 663 13.57 18.23 31.94
C TYR A 663 12.26 19.01 32.05
N ASP A 664 11.46 18.72 33.08
CA ASP A 664 10.19 19.39 33.35
C ASP A 664 10.39 20.87 33.70
N GLN A 665 11.50 21.23 34.35
CA GLN A 665 11.87 22.62 34.63
C GLN A 665 12.17 23.41 33.35
N ILE A 666 12.85 22.81 32.37
CA ILE A 666 13.17 23.46 31.09
C ILE A 666 11.92 23.58 30.21
N LEU A 667 11.05 22.56 30.20
CA LEU A 667 9.77 22.63 29.46
C LEU A 667 8.81 23.67 30.05
N ALA A 668 8.80 23.85 31.37
CA ALA A 668 8.00 24.90 32.00
C ALA A 668 8.38 26.31 31.52
N LEU A 669 9.65 26.56 31.15
CA LEU A 669 10.09 27.83 30.57
C LEU A 669 9.49 28.10 29.18
N ARG A 670 9.21 27.04 28.39
CA ARG A 670 8.54 27.14 27.08
C ARG A 670 7.06 27.49 27.22
N ASP A 671 6.40 26.84 28.16
CA ASP A 671 4.94 26.78 28.23
C ASP A 671 4.30 27.88 29.10
N ASP A 672 5.07 28.75 29.75
CA ASP A 672 4.53 29.85 30.55
C ASP A 672 4.18 31.08 29.67
N PRO A 673 2.89 31.32 29.35
CA PRO A 673 2.49 32.43 28.51
C PRO A 673 2.45 33.75 29.28
N THR A 674 2.58 33.72 30.61
CA THR A 674 2.48 34.90 31.48
C THR A 674 3.84 35.53 31.78
N THR A 675 4.95 34.80 31.61
CA THR A 675 6.28 35.27 32.00
C THR A 675 7.37 35.16 30.93
N ARG A 676 7.20 34.39 29.85
CA ARG A 676 8.23 34.21 28.78
C ARG A 676 9.63 33.89 29.34
N GLY A 677 9.74 33.19 30.47
CA GLY A 677 11.03 32.89 31.10
C GLY A 677 11.37 33.77 32.31
N ARG A 678 10.53 34.72 32.68
CA ARG A 678 10.58 35.45 33.95
C ARG A 678 9.98 34.61 35.10
N GLN A 679 10.38 34.85 36.35
CA GLN A 679 9.63 34.42 37.54
C GLN A 679 8.99 35.59 38.28
N SER A 680 9.50 36.79 38.05
CA SER A 680 9.08 37.99 38.75
C SER A 680 7.66 38.41 38.35
N THR A 681 6.87 38.79 39.36
CA THR A 681 5.52 39.39 39.19
C THR A 681 5.56 40.91 39.22
N ASN A 682 6.73 41.52 39.39
CA ASN A 682 6.89 42.96 39.36
C ASN A 682 6.57 43.50 37.97
N THR A 683 6.02 44.73 37.94
CA THR A 683 5.80 45.47 36.69
C THR A 683 7.15 45.82 36.07
N LEU A 684 7.25 45.63 34.75
CA LEU A 684 8.46 45.96 33.99
C LEU A 684 8.68 47.48 33.96
N LYS A 685 9.93 47.88 34.21
CA LYS A 685 10.40 49.25 34.02
C LYS A 685 10.81 49.47 32.56
N VAL A 686 10.64 50.67 32.04
CA VAL A 686 10.95 51.02 30.64
C VAL A 686 12.03 52.11 30.59
N PRO A 687 13.19 51.87 29.96
CA PRO A 687 14.22 52.89 29.81
C PRO A 687 13.69 54.14 29.10
N GLY A 688 13.97 55.32 29.66
CA GLY A 688 13.45 56.60 29.18
C GLY A 688 12.10 57.01 29.79
N THR A 689 11.38 56.08 30.42
CA THR A 689 10.19 56.36 31.24
C THR A 689 10.54 56.29 32.73
N ASP A 690 11.15 55.17 33.15
CA ASP A 690 11.59 54.96 34.52
C ASP A 690 13.02 55.48 34.74
N THR A 691 13.28 55.95 35.96
CA THR A 691 14.61 56.44 36.35
C THR A 691 15.64 55.31 36.26
N LEU A 692 16.66 55.53 35.42
CA LEU A 692 17.77 54.58 35.27
C LEU A 692 18.66 54.56 36.52
N PRO A 693 19.21 53.40 36.91
CA PRO A 693 20.18 53.31 37.99
C PRO A 693 21.43 54.14 37.70
N THR A 694 22.10 54.61 38.76
CA THR A 694 23.42 55.26 38.64
C THR A 694 24.39 54.38 37.86
N GLY A 695 25.04 54.95 36.85
CA GLY A 695 25.96 54.22 35.98
C GLY A 695 25.32 53.62 34.73
N VAL A 696 23.99 53.68 34.56
CA VAL A 696 23.28 53.28 33.35
C VAL A 696 22.81 54.50 32.56
N VAL A 697 23.15 54.58 31.28
CA VAL A 697 22.84 55.73 30.41
C VAL A 697 22.17 55.26 29.13
N LEU A 698 21.00 55.82 28.81
CA LEU A 698 20.30 55.58 27.55
C LEU A 698 20.69 56.67 26.53
N ASN A 699 21.31 56.24 25.42
CA ASN A 699 21.68 57.07 24.28
C ASN A 699 20.93 56.61 23.03
N GLY A 700 19.78 57.24 22.75
CA GLY A 700 18.89 56.79 21.67
C GLY A 700 18.38 55.36 21.94
N THR A 701 18.69 54.42 21.04
CA THR A 701 18.34 53.00 21.18
C THR A 701 19.43 52.17 21.87
N VAL A 702 20.44 52.80 22.50
CA VAL A 702 21.56 52.09 23.14
C VAL A 702 21.58 52.37 24.65
N LEU A 703 21.40 51.33 25.45
CA LEU A 703 21.53 51.34 26.90
C LEU A 703 22.95 50.93 27.30
N ASN A 704 23.70 51.86 27.89
CA ASN A 704 25.10 51.65 28.27
C ASN A 704 25.22 51.49 29.79
N PHE A 705 25.79 50.38 30.26
CA PHE A 705 26.36 50.29 31.59
C PHE A 705 27.79 50.84 31.53
N THR A 706 28.01 51.96 32.23
CA THR A 706 29.29 52.67 32.27
C THR A 706 30.12 52.22 33.48
N SER A 707 31.38 52.66 33.58
CA SER A 707 32.24 52.39 34.74
C SER A 707 31.70 52.88 36.10
N GLY A 708 30.66 53.73 36.09
CA GLY A 708 29.93 54.13 37.28
C GLY A 708 28.96 53.07 37.82
N TYR A 709 28.71 51.98 37.08
CA TYR A 709 27.86 50.87 37.52
C TYR A 709 28.68 49.89 38.36
N SER A 710 28.41 49.92 39.67
CA SER A 710 29.24 49.32 40.71
C SER A 710 29.16 47.80 40.78
N ALA A 711 30.28 47.21 41.23
CA ALA A 711 30.51 45.78 41.36
C ALA A 711 29.35 45.00 42.02
N GLY A 712 28.74 44.11 41.25
CA GLY A 712 27.76 43.12 41.74
C GLY A 712 26.33 43.64 41.93
N THR A 713 25.95 44.75 41.30
CA THR A 713 24.56 45.26 41.39
C THR A 713 23.67 44.62 40.34
N ASP A 714 22.50 44.10 40.74
CA ASP A 714 21.53 43.48 39.83
C ASP A 714 20.71 44.51 39.06
N PHE A 715 20.51 44.24 37.78
CA PHE A 715 19.63 44.95 36.87
C PHE A 715 18.43 44.06 36.55
N ALA A 716 17.35 44.24 37.31
CA ALA A 716 16.17 43.37 37.26
C ALA A 716 14.92 44.07 36.73
N ASP A 717 13.98 43.32 36.13
CA ASP A 717 12.61 43.76 35.79
C ASP A 717 12.54 44.94 34.79
N TRP A 718 13.29 44.88 33.69
CA TRP A 718 13.25 45.90 32.63
C TRP A 718 12.71 45.35 31.31
N ASP A 719 11.89 46.15 30.64
CA ASP A 719 11.52 45.97 29.24
C ASP A 719 12.56 46.68 28.37
N LEU A 720 13.44 45.87 27.77
CA LEU A 720 14.58 46.31 26.96
C LEU A 720 14.33 46.04 25.47
N ARG A 721 13.07 45.80 25.08
CA ARG A 721 12.72 45.58 23.68
C ARG A 721 13.02 46.82 22.84
N GLY A 722 13.62 46.61 21.67
CA GLY A 722 14.06 47.66 20.75
C GLY A 722 15.34 48.38 21.18
N LEU A 723 16.02 47.91 22.23
CA LEU A 723 17.28 48.49 22.72
C LEU A 723 18.46 47.54 22.49
N LEU A 724 19.62 48.14 22.20
CA LEU A 724 20.93 47.52 22.32
C LEU A 724 21.44 47.74 23.74
N VAL A 725 21.85 46.66 24.41
CA VAL A 725 22.46 46.72 25.73
C VAL A 725 23.96 46.51 25.64
N ILE A 726 24.75 47.49 26.08
CA ILE A 726 26.21 47.43 26.09
C ILE A 726 26.71 47.55 27.52
N VAL A 727 27.45 46.55 27.98
CA VAL A 727 28.21 46.59 29.24
C VAL A 727 29.63 47.03 28.91
N GLN A 728 29.94 48.30 29.19
CA GLN A 728 31.18 48.93 28.76
C GLN A 728 32.37 48.57 29.66
N SER A 729 33.58 48.75 29.14
CA SER A 729 34.82 48.53 29.89
C SER A 729 34.80 49.25 31.26
N GLY A 730 35.13 48.53 32.33
CA GLY A 730 35.13 49.02 33.70
C GLY A 730 33.77 48.92 34.42
N ALA A 731 32.68 48.54 33.74
CA ALA A 731 31.40 48.24 34.39
C ALA A 731 31.38 46.80 34.93
N HIS A 732 30.75 46.59 36.09
CA HIS A 732 30.51 45.26 36.65
C HIS A 732 29.05 45.11 37.08
N VAL A 733 28.30 44.30 36.33
CA VAL A 733 26.91 43.95 36.60
C VAL A 733 26.86 42.63 37.37
N GLY A 734 26.07 42.58 38.46
CA GLY A 734 25.75 41.33 39.16
C GLY A 734 24.93 40.42 38.25
N ALA A 735 23.62 40.54 38.31
CA ALA A 735 22.72 39.87 37.38
C ALA A 735 22.03 40.84 36.41
N ILE A 736 21.91 40.49 35.15
CA ILE A 736 20.83 41.01 34.28
C ILE A 736 19.73 39.97 34.35
N THR A 737 18.67 40.25 35.09
CA THR A 737 17.68 39.22 35.43
C THR A 737 16.25 39.69 35.18
N GLU A 738 15.33 38.77 34.91
CA GLU A 738 13.91 39.09 34.82
C GLU A 738 13.57 40.16 33.76
N CYS A 739 14.38 40.28 32.70
CA CYS A 739 14.25 41.32 31.67
C CYS A 739 13.66 40.78 30.35
N LEU A 740 13.01 41.67 29.58
CA LEU A 740 12.54 41.37 28.22
C LEU A 740 13.43 41.99 27.16
N PHE A 741 13.83 41.19 26.18
CA PHE A 741 14.60 41.56 25.00
C PHE A 741 13.83 41.15 23.74
N GLY A 742 13.96 41.93 22.67
CA GLY A 742 13.19 41.67 21.45
C GLY A 742 12.79 42.90 20.65
N GLY A 743 12.27 42.70 19.44
CA GLY A 743 11.82 43.80 18.58
C GLY A 743 12.97 44.59 17.94
N ALA A 744 12.72 45.11 16.74
CA ALA A 744 13.73 45.80 15.93
C ALA A 744 14.22 47.09 16.61
N ALA A 745 15.32 47.02 17.36
CA ALA A 745 16.31 48.07 17.28
C ALA A 745 16.77 48.13 15.82
N ALA A 746 17.03 49.32 15.27
CA ALA A 746 17.37 49.57 13.87
C ALA A 746 18.18 48.43 13.21
N GLN A 747 17.84 48.09 11.96
CA GLN A 747 18.26 46.93 11.15
C GLN A 747 19.78 46.65 11.03
N ASP A 748 20.63 47.39 11.74
CA ASP A 748 22.09 47.36 11.64
C ASP A 748 22.79 46.70 12.84
N TYR A 749 22.07 46.36 13.92
CA TYR A 749 22.73 45.78 15.10
C TYR A 749 22.87 44.27 15.00
N SER A 750 24.13 43.81 15.04
CA SER A 750 24.47 42.39 15.01
C SER A 750 24.22 41.67 16.35
N PHE A 751 24.02 42.38 17.47
CA PHE A 751 23.91 41.79 18.82
C PHE A 751 22.93 42.55 19.72
N VAL A 752 22.27 41.88 20.68
CA VAL A 752 21.29 42.52 21.59
C VAL A 752 21.88 42.86 22.95
N VAL A 753 22.70 41.97 23.53
CA VAL A 753 23.52 42.22 24.72
C VAL A 753 24.99 42.06 24.35
N THR A 754 25.80 43.09 24.60
CA THR A 754 27.24 43.09 24.34
C THR A 754 28.01 43.33 25.64
N VAL A 755 28.93 42.42 25.98
CA VAL A 755 29.88 42.59 27.09
C VAL A 755 31.25 42.97 26.51
N GLU A 756 31.69 44.20 26.77
CA GLU A 756 32.97 44.72 26.26
C GLU A 756 34.19 44.18 27.01
N VAL A 757 35.37 44.25 26.38
CA VAL A 757 36.63 43.87 27.01
C VAL A 757 36.88 44.75 28.26
N GLY A 758 37.17 44.10 29.39
CA GLY A 758 37.31 44.76 30.70
C GLY A 758 35.97 45.09 31.39
N ALA A 759 34.84 44.63 30.84
CA ALA A 759 33.54 44.64 31.50
C ALA A 759 33.23 43.27 32.12
N ARG A 760 32.36 43.24 33.13
CA ARG A 760 31.94 42.00 33.80
C ARG A 760 30.43 41.91 34.00
N VAL A 761 29.87 40.73 33.73
CA VAL A 761 28.50 40.32 34.03
C VAL A 761 28.56 38.96 34.74
N ASP A 762 28.15 38.89 36.00
CA ASP A 762 28.15 37.62 36.74
C ASP A 762 27.08 36.67 36.23
N GLU A 763 25.86 37.17 35.99
CA GLU A 763 24.72 36.33 35.59
C GLU A 763 23.80 37.04 34.59
N ILE A 764 23.27 36.28 33.64
CA ILE A 764 22.08 36.62 32.86
C ILE A 764 21.06 35.52 33.13
N SER A 765 19.95 35.86 33.79
CA SER A 765 18.97 34.84 34.20
C SER A 765 17.52 35.25 34.05
N TRP A 766 16.65 34.26 33.84
CA TRP A 766 15.20 34.48 33.77
C TRP A 766 14.78 35.57 32.77
N CYS A 767 15.56 35.73 31.70
CA CYS A 767 15.33 36.74 30.68
C CYS A 767 14.66 36.13 29.46
N SER A 768 13.84 36.94 28.78
CA SER A 768 13.17 36.57 27.54
C SER A 768 13.82 37.25 26.35
N PHE A 769 14.34 36.47 25.41
CA PHE A 769 14.87 36.94 24.13
C PHE A 769 13.90 36.51 23.02
N VAL A 770 13.00 37.42 22.62
CA VAL A 770 11.88 37.11 21.72
C VAL A 770 11.77 38.14 20.62
N GLY A 771 11.97 37.76 19.36
CA GLY A 771 11.73 38.68 18.25
C GLY A 771 11.82 38.04 16.88
N ASP A 772 11.26 38.73 15.90
CA ASP A 772 11.42 38.43 14.48
C ASP A 772 12.67 39.20 14.00
N PHE A 773 13.67 38.50 13.46
CA PHE A 773 14.70 39.06 12.55
C PHE A 773 15.98 39.70 13.15
N ILE A 774 17.15 39.07 12.90
CA ILE A 774 18.42 39.76 12.60
C ILE A 774 19.08 39.00 11.43
N LEU A 775 19.19 39.63 10.24
CA LEU A 775 19.88 39.05 9.09
C LEU A 775 21.34 39.51 9.05
N GLY A 776 22.27 38.59 9.33
CA GLY A 776 23.70 38.78 9.09
C GLY A 776 24.51 37.56 9.51
N GLY A 777 25.52 37.17 8.73
CA GLY A 777 26.37 35.98 8.98
C GLY A 777 27.27 36.05 10.22
N GLY A 778 26.90 36.82 11.25
CA GLY A 778 27.70 37.01 12.45
C GLY A 778 26.92 37.48 13.68
N THR A 779 25.59 37.29 13.74
CA THR A 779 24.72 37.89 14.75
C THR A 779 24.40 36.96 15.93
N ALA A 780 24.15 37.50 17.12
CA ALA A 780 23.73 36.72 18.30
C ALA A 780 22.90 37.51 19.32
N TRP A 781 22.06 36.86 20.15
CA TRP A 781 21.35 37.57 21.24
C TRP A 781 22.33 38.13 22.27
N ILE A 782 23.32 37.33 22.67
CA ILE A 782 24.35 37.71 23.63
C ILE A 782 25.73 37.56 23.00
N LYS A 783 26.60 38.56 23.16
CA LYS A 783 27.98 38.53 22.69
C LYS A 783 28.96 39.02 23.75
N GLN A 784 30.09 38.33 23.86
CA GLN A 784 31.31 38.87 24.45
C GLN A 784 32.21 39.46 23.34
N ASN A 785 32.58 40.72 23.46
CA ASN A 785 33.61 41.31 22.60
C ASN A 785 34.98 40.79 23.03
N PHE A 786 35.88 40.70 22.06
CA PHE A 786 37.24 40.24 22.27
C PHE A 786 38.26 41.19 21.63
N ALA A 787 39.46 41.25 22.18
CA ALA A 787 40.59 42.00 21.65
C ALA A 787 41.85 41.13 21.63
N GLY A 788 42.65 41.23 20.56
CA GLY A 788 43.87 40.44 20.37
C GLY A 788 43.65 39.13 19.61
N SER A 789 44.70 38.32 19.52
CA SER A 789 44.69 37.01 18.85
C SER A 789 45.69 36.06 19.52
N GLY A 790 45.41 34.75 19.52
CA GLY A 790 46.27 33.74 20.14
C GLY A 790 46.21 33.77 21.68
N ALA A 791 47.29 33.33 22.34
CA ALA A 791 47.39 33.11 23.78
C ALA A 791 47.30 34.36 24.69
N ASN A 792 46.87 35.52 24.18
CA ASN A 792 46.65 36.75 24.96
C ASN A 792 45.35 37.46 24.53
N ILE A 793 44.29 36.70 24.25
CA ILE A 793 42.99 37.32 23.94
C ILE A 793 42.41 37.89 25.25
N GLN A 794 41.88 39.09 25.19
CA GLN A 794 41.02 39.61 26.24
C GLN A 794 39.58 39.49 25.78
N VAL A 795 38.69 39.14 26.70
CA VAL A 795 37.26 38.98 26.44
C VAL A 795 36.47 39.73 27.49
N GLY A 796 35.28 40.22 27.15
CA GLY A 796 34.33 40.65 28.18
C GLY A 796 33.98 39.48 29.09
N ASP A 797 33.93 39.66 30.41
CA ASP A 797 33.72 38.59 31.39
C ASP A 797 32.22 38.32 31.60
N LEU A 798 31.65 37.31 30.93
CA LEU A 798 30.28 36.83 31.15
C LEU A 798 30.34 35.43 31.76
N ARG A 799 29.90 35.28 33.01
CA ARG A 799 30.14 34.05 33.78
C ARG A 799 29.01 33.04 33.71
N HIS A 800 27.75 33.47 33.79
CA HIS A 800 26.62 32.55 33.83
C HIS A 800 25.46 33.03 32.98
N VAL A 801 24.95 32.18 32.09
CA VAL A 801 23.67 32.39 31.41
C VAL A 801 22.74 31.23 31.75
N THR A 802 21.66 31.51 32.46
CA THR A 802 20.78 30.45 32.97
C THR A 802 19.30 30.76 32.90
N ARG A 803 18.48 29.74 32.65
CA ARG A 803 17.00 29.85 32.71
C ARG A 803 16.40 30.96 31.84
N CYS A 804 17.07 31.29 30.75
CA CYS A 804 16.59 32.25 29.76
C CYS A 804 15.81 31.54 28.65
N VAL A 805 14.92 32.29 27.99
CA VAL A 805 14.12 31.83 26.85
C VAL A 805 14.63 32.53 25.59
N PHE A 806 14.99 31.77 24.55
CA PHE A 806 15.41 32.28 23.25
C PHE A 806 14.47 31.79 22.18
N THR A 807 13.80 32.68 21.44
CA THR A 807 12.85 32.30 20.37
C THR A 807 12.97 33.24 19.18
N GLY A 808 12.63 32.76 17.98
CA GLY A 808 12.69 33.57 16.75
C GLY A 808 14.10 33.83 16.24
N GLN A 809 15.09 33.05 16.70
CA GLN A 809 16.48 33.17 16.27
C GLN A 809 16.68 32.71 14.82
N ALA A 810 17.58 33.37 14.10
CA ALA A 810 18.06 32.98 12.77
C ALA A 810 19.52 32.49 12.77
N THR A 811 20.26 32.77 13.84
CA THR A 811 21.71 32.49 14.01
C THR A 811 22.00 32.13 15.48
N ASP A 812 23.28 32.18 15.90
CA ASP A 812 23.74 31.87 17.27
C ASP A 812 22.91 32.57 18.36
N ALA A 813 22.49 31.84 19.40
CA ALA A 813 21.84 32.48 20.56
C ALA A 813 22.86 33.25 21.42
N ILE A 814 24.03 32.65 21.64
CA ILE A 814 25.09 33.17 22.49
C ILE A 814 26.41 33.00 21.76
N LYS A 815 27.13 34.11 21.58
CA LYS A 815 28.49 34.15 21.05
C LYS A 815 29.46 34.34 22.21
N ALA A 816 29.82 33.21 22.80
CA ALA A 816 30.71 33.13 23.96
C ALA A 816 32.19 33.03 23.55
N GLY A 817 33.07 33.69 24.31
CA GLY A 817 34.51 33.72 24.07
C GLY A 817 35.35 33.29 25.28
N GLY A 818 34.75 32.70 26.32
CA GLY A 818 35.38 32.40 27.60
C GLY A 818 35.29 33.56 28.60
N CYS A 819 35.79 33.37 29.83
CA CYS A 819 35.91 34.41 30.85
C CYS A 819 37.36 34.93 30.93
N GLU A 820 37.56 36.21 31.25
CA GLU A 820 38.91 36.77 31.40
C GLU A 820 39.57 36.17 32.66
N ASN A 821 40.44 35.16 32.48
CA ASN A 821 41.45 34.64 33.42
C ASN A 821 41.10 34.73 34.93
N THR A 822 39.91 34.29 35.32
CA THR A 822 39.62 33.94 36.72
C THR A 822 39.19 32.48 36.69
N GLY A 823 39.72 31.63 37.59
CA GLY A 823 39.53 30.16 37.57
C GLY A 823 38.09 29.68 37.82
N THR A 824 37.09 30.37 37.31
CA THR A 824 35.66 30.06 37.34
C THR A 824 35.23 29.76 35.90
N PRO A 825 34.68 28.58 35.60
CA PRO A 825 34.21 28.27 34.26
C PRO A 825 33.04 29.17 33.87
N GLN A 826 32.93 29.47 32.58
CA GLN A 826 31.72 30.04 32.03
C GLN A 826 30.63 28.97 32.00
N LEU A 827 29.48 29.25 32.62
CA LEU A 827 28.34 28.35 32.74
C LEU A 827 27.19 28.80 31.83
N ILE A 828 26.67 27.87 31.02
CA ILE A 828 25.47 28.08 30.21
C ILE A 828 24.55 26.87 30.44
N ASP A 829 23.53 27.03 31.28
CA ASP A 829 22.67 25.92 31.71
C ASP A 829 21.18 26.30 31.80
N TYR A 830 20.28 25.31 31.79
CA TYR A 830 18.83 25.49 31.99
C TYR A 830 18.11 26.48 31.07
N ASN A 831 18.68 26.85 29.92
CA ASN A 831 18.06 27.75 28.95
C ASN A 831 17.13 26.99 28.00
N TYR A 832 16.04 27.63 27.57
CA TYR A 832 15.18 27.13 26.50
C TYR A 832 15.51 27.81 25.17
N PHE A 833 15.85 27.02 24.15
CA PHE A 833 16.05 27.47 22.78
C PHE A 833 14.88 26.98 21.91
N GLY A 834 13.95 27.89 21.62
CA GLY A 834 12.73 27.63 20.86
C GLY A 834 12.89 27.79 19.35
N PRO A 835 11.77 27.69 18.60
CA PRO A 835 11.79 27.53 17.15
C PRO A 835 12.48 28.70 16.42
N MET A 836 13.23 28.34 15.38
CA MET A 836 13.92 29.30 14.51
C MET A 836 12.93 30.01 13.57
N ALA A 837 13.19 31.29 13.27
CA ALA A 837 12.28 32.13 12.47
C ALA A 837 12.24 31.81 10.96
N PHE A 838 13.19 31.03 10.41
CA PHE A 838 13.39 30.88 8.96
C PHE A 838 13.50 29.42 8.46
N LEU A 839 12.43 28.62 8.58
CA LEU A 839 12.27 27.42 7.74
C LEU A 839 10.80 27.24 7.35
N ASN A 840 10.33 28.07 6.43
CA ASN A 840 9.02 27.92 5.78
C ASN A 840 9.04 26.97 4.57
N SER A 841 10.08 26.15 4.38
CA SER A 841 10.13 25.20 3.24
C SER A 841 10.91 23.90 3.46
N VAL A 842 11.45 23.61 4.65
CA VAL A 842 11.96 22.27 4.99
C VAL A 842 11.70 22.02 6.48
N LEU A 843 10.83 21.07 6.79
CA LEU A 843 10.57 20.53 8.13
C LEU A 843 11.81 19.79 8.67
N LEU A 844 12.90 20.49 8.96
CA LEU A 844 14.08 19.92 9.61
C LEU A 844 14.61 20.96 10.59
N GLY A 845 14.06 20.94 11.81
CA GLY A 845 14.34 21.94 12.85
C GLY A 845 13.21 22.15 13.85
N THR A 846 11.96 21.87 13.45
CA THR A 846 10.78 22.03 14.32
C THR A 846 10.48 20.71 15.02
N TRP A 847 10.45 20.73 16.34
CA TRP A 847 9.96 19.63 17.17
C TRP A 847 8.58 19.17 16.67
N SER A 848 8.48 17.94 16.14
CA SER A 848 7.23 17.29 15.73
C SER A 848 6.71 16.45 16.89
N ALA A 849 5.40 16.49 17.14
CA ALA A 849 4.75 15.70 18.19
C ALA A 849 4.89 14.17 18.02
N THR A 850 5.42 13.71 16.89
CA THR A 850 5.63 12.29 16.56
C THR A 850 7.08 11.82 16.68
N THR A 851 8.05 12.69 16.96
CA THR A 851 9.48 12.31 17.09
C THR A 851 9.99 12.60 18.49
N THR A 852 10.10 11.55 19.32
CA THR A 852 10.83 11.58 20.59
C THR A 852 12.33 11.62 20.32
N TYR A 853 13.00 12.70 20.70
CA TYR A 853 14.46 12.69 20.80
C TYR A 853 14.87 12.07 22.13
N ALA A 854 15.69 11.03 22.10
CA ALA A 854 16.27 10.45 23.31
C ALA A 854 17.32 11.40 23.91
N GLN A 855 17.68 11.19 25.19
CA GLN A 855 18.80 11.88 25.83
C GLN A 855 20.07 11.65 24.99
N GLY A 856 20.53 12.68 24.27
CA GLY A 856 21.70 12.63 23.39
C GLY A 856 21.47 12.84 21.89
N GLU A 857 20.26 13.12 21.42
CA GLU A 857 20.00 13.33 19.97
C GLU A 857 19.94 14.82 19.53
N THR A 858 20.45 15.10 18.32
CA THR A 858 20.74 16.43 17.72
C THR A 858 19.79 16.85 16.60
N VAL A 859 19.76 18.15 16.25
CA VAL A 859 19.05 18.74 15.09
C VAL A 859 19.95 19.73 14.31
N LEU A 860 19.91 19.72 12.96
CA LEU A 860 20.79 20.46 12.00
C LEU A 860 19.98 21.45 11.11
N PHE A 861 20.60 22.50 10.51
CA PHE A 861 20.67 22.85 9.05
C PHE A 861 21.52 24.16 8.80
N ARG A 862 22.29 24.46 7.70
CA ARG A 862 22.38 24.00 6.28
C ARG A 862 23.74 24.30 5.56
N LYS A 863 24.17 23.34 4.72
CA LYS A 863 24.87 23.37 3.39
C LYS A 863 25.72 24.60 2.97
N THR A 864 27.05 24.41 2.92
CA THR A 864 27.89 24.79 1.75
C THR A 864 29.04 23.78 1.57
N ASN A 865 29.03 23.15 0.41
CA ASN A 865 30.14 22.62 -0.39
C ASN A 865 31.27 21.91 0.40
N SER A 866 31.18 20.58 0.44
CA SER A 866 32.31 19.64 0.46
C SER A 866 33.12 19.41 1.74
N GLN A 867 32.55 19.51 2.95
CA GLN A 867 33.10 18.83 4.13
C GLN A 867 32.02 18.24 5.03
N THR A 868 32.10 16.94 5.30
CA THR A 868 31.25 16.19 6.25
C THR A 868 31.72 16.50 7.66
N LYS A 869 30.92 17.20 8.48
CA LYS A 869 31.22 17.44 9.91
C LYS A 869 29.98 17.27 10.77
N ALA A 870 30.15 16.57 11.89
CA ALA A 870 29.13 16.24 12.89
C ALA A 870 29.06 17.31 14.01
N PHE A 871 27.95 17.39 14.76
CA PHE A 871 27.78 18.30 15.91
C PHE A 871 27.12 17.61 17.12
N GLU A 872 27.47 18.06 18.34
CA GLU A 872 27.06 17.58 19.67
C GLU A 872 26.47 18.71 20.54
N SER A 873 25.60 18.38 21.50
CA SER A 873 25.10 19.28 22.57
C SER A 873 25.59 18.80 23.95
N LYS A 874 26.04 19.71 24.83
CA LYS A 874 26.39 19.41 26.22
C LYS A 874 25.17 19.62 27.14
N ILE A 875 24.75 18.55 27.81
CA ILE A 875 23.96 18.62 29.06
C ILE A 875 24.87 18.09 30.17
N ASN A 876 24.83 18.73 31.34
CA ASN A 876 25.55 18.34 32.55
C ASN A 876 25.38 16.82 32.85
N GLY A 877 26.50 16.10 33.01
CA GLY A 877 26.52 14.67 33.38
C GLY A 877 27.17 13.70 32.39
N ASN A 878 27.69 14.15 31.24
CA ASN A 878 28.40 13.27 30.29
C ASN A 878 29.85 13.01 30.76
N VAL A 879 30.04 12.10 31.71
CA VAL A 879 31.36 11.61 32.12
C VAL A 879 31.66 10.31 31.36
N GLY A 880 32.73 10.28 30.55
CA GLY A 880 33.25 9.06 29.95
C GLY A 880 33.30 8.98 28.41
N ASN A 881 32.86 10.02 27.69
CA ASN A 881 33.07 10.07 26.23
C ASN A 881 34.39 10.78 25.91
N ASN A 882 35.30 10.05 25.24
CA ASN A 882 36.57 10.59 24.79
C ASN A 882 36.32 11.50 23.58
N PRO A 883 36.84 12.74 23.52
CA PRO A 883 36.56 13.65 22.40
C PRO A 883 37.06 13.04 21.09
N GLN A 884 36.21 13.01 20.05
CA GLN A 884 36.65 12.57 18.73
C GLN A 884 37.66 13.56 18.14
N THR A 885 38.78 13.01 17.69
CA THR A 885 39.88 13.69 17.02
C THR A 885 39.48 14.13 15.61
N SER A 886 38.73 15.20 15.45
CA SER A 886 38.79 15.99 14.20
C SER A 886 38.25 17.40 14.43
N GLY A 887 39.01 18.39 13.97
CA GLY A 887 38.78 19.80 14.26
C GLY A 887 37.45 20.30 13.70
N GLN A 888 36.58 20.71 14.61
CA GLN A 888 35.83 21.97 14.60
C GLN A 888 34.86 22.00 15.79
N TRP A 889 35.43 21.90 16.99
CA TRP A 889 35.05 22.91 17.98
C TRP A 889 35.83 24.15 17.55
N THR A 890 35.18 25.31 17.57
CA THR A 890 35.90 26.59 17.63
C THR A 890 36.79 26.93 16.43
N GLU A 891 36.24 27.57 15.39
CA GLU A 891 37.13 28.46 14.61
C GLU A 891 37.33 29.75 15.42
N ARG A 892 38.35 29.65 16.28
CA ARG A 892 38.91 30.59 17.27
C ARG A 892 38.17 30.72 18.59
N ASP A 893 38.19 29.63 19.33
CA ASP A 893 38.56 29.66 20.74
C ASP A 893 40.11 29.71 20.74
N PRO A 894 40.73 30.82 21.14
CA PRO A 894 42.17 30.87 21.26
C PRO A 894 42.69 30.28 22.59
N HIS A 895 41.84 29.81 23.49
CA HIS A 895 42.22 29.41 24.85
C HIS A 895 41.40 28.24 25.34
N GLY A 896 41.99 27.04 25.26
CA GLY A 896 41.38 25.79 25.71
C GLY A 896 41.09 25.76 27.21
N ASP A 897 39.95 26.34 27.59
CA ASP A 897 39.37 26.26 28.92
C ASP A 897 38.10 25.38 28.91
N CYS A 898 37.97 24.63 30.00
CA CYS A 898 36.93 23.63 30.21
C CYS A 898 35.55 24.28 30.46
N VAL A 899 34.61 24.06 29.53
CA VAL A 899 33.18 24.23 29.80
C VAL A 899 32.70 23.00 30.59
N THR A 900 32.49 23.14 31.90
CA THR A 900 31.84 22.13 32.75
C THR A 900 30.33 22.16 32.63
#